data_AF-A0AAU3RU10-F1
#
_entry.id   AF-A0AAU3RU10-F1
#
_cell.length_a   1.000
_cell.length_b   1.000
_cell.length_c   1.000
_cell.angle_alpha   90.00
_cell.angle_beta   90.00
_cell.angle_gamma   90.00
#
_symmetry.space_group_name_H-M   'P 1'
#
loop_
_entity.id
_entity.type
_entity.pdbx_description
1 polymer ?
#
loop_
_entity_poly.entity_id
_entity_poly.type
_entity_poly.pdbx_seq_one_letter_code
_entity_poly.pdbx_strand_id
1 'polypeptide(L)'
;MTTIATNTPAASGSWRDPEALRTLRARYAAGSLEAEYPSVRPLLARLPERQLPAAGQLLARLDREEVVRHHADVPVVTVAVTGQSTVAPLVAPLTAELARHGLLLDPVVSPYGSYLADLLGPGSGTGPQPRVTLCLLDAHTVFEEVPLPWRVEDVEAAARSRLALIGRAVRTHQDGGRGPLVLNTVPLLHRHARQLVDLRSRARLGVVWREFNSGLLALAEEHPGLIVVDLDPLIAEGTPAYEPRTGLYAKARLAEGLLASYARDVGHLVTGLLGRTRKCLVLDLDGTLWGGVLGEDGVDGIELGSGFRGEAFAEFQRVVAQLGSQGVLLAVSSKNDEDRVREALREHPSMLLREDDFVRVNANWSAKHDNLRDIAERLGIGLDSFVFVDDSTFECGLVREQLPQIAVVRVDEEPALHPAALLADGWFDLPVLTDEDRERAGRYRTEAKRQEFREDTGSYQDYLDGLGIEVTVRPPEPAELSRVSQLTLRTNQFHLAPERLQLPEVREWAERPDRGVLVVRARDRFGDHGLVGAVFLRRDAEDLHIDNYVLSCRVFSRGIESACLAAVLEHAAASGANGALAHHRPTPRNAAFASFYIDHGFVPTGVAPDDPTTVVFRHALRDITPAPAHLRLHTAFEEN
;
A
#
# COMPACT_ATOMS: atom_id res chain seq x y z
N MET A 1 36.97 27.68 30.25
CA MET A 1 35.81 28.51 29.87
C MET A 1 35.86 28.72 28.38
N THR A 2 35.26 27.79 27.63
CA THR A 2 35.01 27.96 26.20
C THR A 2 33.62 27.35 25.99
N THR A 3 32.65 28.24 25.83
CA THR A 3 31.23 27.91 25.73
C THR A 3 31.02 27.19 24.40
N ILE A 4 30.81 25.87 24.45
CA ILE A 4 30.27 25.12 23.31
C ILE A 4 28.82 25.57 23.19
N ALA A 5 28.57 26.51 22.28
CA ALA A 5 27.22 26.85 21.86
C ALA A 5 26.61 25.58 21.25
N THR A 6 25.55 25.07 21.88
CA THR A 6 24.66 24.06 21.30
C THR A 6 23.98 24.68 20.09
N ASN A 7 24.64 24.53 18.94
CA ASN A 7 24.08 24.88 17.65
C ASN A 7 23.08 23.77 17.31
N THR A 8 21.80 24.01 17.59
CA THR A 8 20.71 23.32 16.88
C THR A 8 21.01 23.48 15.39
N PRO A 9 21.01 22.43 14.56
CA PRO A 9 21.37 22.59 13.16
C PRO A 9 20.39 23.59 12.52
N ALA A 10 20.91 24.78 12.22
CA ALA A 10 20.24 25.73 11.37
C ALA A 10 20.11 25.04 10.01
N ALA A 11 18.86 24.80 9.57
CA ALA A 11 18.53 24.26 8.27
C ALA A 11 19.31 24.99 7.16
N SER A 12 20.41 24.38 6.72
CA SER A 12 21.25 24.82 5.62
C SER A 12 20.57 24.44 4.30
N GLY A 13 20.40 25.41 3.39
CA GLY A 13 19.99 25.14 2.00
C GLY A 13 18.50 24.91 1.73
N SER A 14 17.61 25.36 2.62
CA SER A 14 16.17 25.12 2.53
C SER A 14 15.53 25.62 1.21
N TRP A 15 15.23 24.70 0.29
CA TRP A 15 14.25 24.88 -0.80
C TRP A 15 12.85 25.25 -0.30
N ARG A 16 12.62 25.13 1.02
CA ARG A 16 11.43 25.63 1.68
C ARG A 16 11.44 27.15 1.64
N ASP A 17 10.33 27.70 1.22
CA ASP A 17 10.10 29.10 0.99
C ASP A 17 9.41 29.73 2.20
N PRO A 18 10.12 30.53 3.02
CA PRO A 18 9.51 31.24 4.13
C PRO A 18 8.44 32.25 3.66
N GLU A 19 8.41 32.61 2.38
CA GLU A 19 7.39 33.46 1.77
C GLU A 19 6.06 32.76 1.63
N ALA A 20 6.03 31.43 1.52
CA ALA A 20 4.79 30.70 1.26
C ALA A 20 3.73 30.97 2.35
N LEU A 21 4.14 31.17 3.61
CA LEU A 21 3.23 31.59 4.68
C LEU A 21 2.70 33.02 4.47
N ARG A 22 3.55 33.94 3.98
CA ARG A 22 3.13 35.31 3.66
C ARG A 22 2.14 35.32 2.51
N THR A 23 2.37 34.54 1.45
CA THR A 23 1.43 34.37 0.34
C THR A 23 0.09 33.82 0.82
N LEU A 24 0.11 32.78 1.68
CA LEU A 24 -1.11 32.19 2.23
C LEU A 24 -1.90 33.22 3.05
N ARG A 25 -1.21 33.99 3.90
CA ARG A 25 -1.83 35.08 4.68
C ARG A 25 -2.40 36.19 3.80
N ALA A 26 -1.71 36.55 2.72
CA ALA A 26 -2.17 37.57 1.78
C ALA A 26 -3.46 37.14 1.06
N ARG A 27 -3.52 35.88 0.59
CA ARG A 27 -4.73 35.30 -0.02
C ARG A 27 -5.90 35.24 0.95
N TYR A 28 -5.65 34.81 2.18
CA TYR A 28 -6.68 34.82 3.24
C TYR A 28 -7.20 36.24 3.52
N ALA A 29 -6.29 37.22 3.65
CA ALA A 29 -6.67 38.62 3.88
C ALA A 29 -7.46 39.22 2.70
N ALA A 30 -7.23 38.74 1.48
CA ALA A 30 -7.97 39.12 0.28
C ALA A 30 -9.33 38.41 0.14
N GLY A 31 -9.63 37.41 0.99
CA GLY A 31 -10.85 36.60 0.90
C GLY A 31 -10.90 35.66 -0.32
N SER A 32 -9.76 35.36 -0.94
CA SER A 32 -9.69 34.51 -2.15
C SER A 32 -9.27 33.07 -1.85
N LEU A 33 -8.90 32.76 -0.61
CA LEU A 33 -8.26 31.48 -0.29
C LEU A 33 -9.21 30.27 -0.42
N GLU A 34 -10.49 30.44 -0.13
CA GLU A 34 -11.52 29.41 -0.35
C GLU A 34 -11.68 29.09 -1.85
N ALA A 35 -11.74 30.13 -2.68
CA ALA A 35 -11.84 30.01 -4.14
C ALA A 35 -10.54 29.53 -4.80
N GLU A 36 -9.39 29.69 -4.14
CA GLU A 36 -8.07 29.25 -4.60
C GLU A 36 -7.52 28.06 -3.80
N TYR A 37 -8.36 27.28 -3.11
CA TYR A 37 -7.90 26.25 -2.17
C TYR A 37 -6.90 25.23 -2.74
N PRO A 38 -7.01 24.75 -4.01
CA PRO A 38 -6.01 23.86 -4.61
C PRO A 38 -4.57 24.41 -4.60
N SER A 39 -4.41 25.74 -4.52
CA SER A 39 -3.10 26.40 -4.41
C SER A 39 -2.45 26.25 -3.03
N VAL A 40 -3.19 25.83 -2.00
CA VAL A 40 -2.68 25.61 -0.64
C VAL A 40 -1.65 24.49 -0.62
N ARG A 41 -1.94 23.37 -1.26
CA ARG A 41 -1.07 22.18 -1.30
C ARG A 41 0.37 22.50 -1.76
N PRO A 42 0.61 23.13 -2.91
CA PRO A 42 1.98 23.47 -3.34
C PRO A 42 2.66 24.52 -2.45
N LEU A 43 1.90 25.42 -1.80
CA LEU A 43 2.45 26.37 -0.82
C LEU A 43 2.91 25.65 0.46
N LEU A 44 2.10 24.73 0.99
CA LEU A 44 2.43 23.95 2.19
C LEU A 44 3.60 23.00 1.96
N ALA A 45 3.68 22.38 0.76
CA ALA A 45 4.80 21.53 0.39
C ALA A 45 6.15 22.27 0.51
N ARG A 46 6.16 23.58 0.24
CA ARG A 46 7.34 24.45 0.34
C ARG A 46 7.52 25.10 1.71
N LEU A 47 6.68 24.82 2.71
CA LEU A 47 6.75 25.54 3.98
C LEU A 47 7.79 24.92 4.93
N PRO A 48 8.59 25.71 5.68
CA PRO A 48 9.32 25.22 6.84
C PRO A 48 8.40 24.53 7.85
N GLU A 49 8.80 23.38 8.40
CA GLU A 49 7.97 22.59 9.33
C GLU A 49 7.50 23.40 10.53
N ARG A 50 8.41 24.19 11.11
CA ARG A 50 8.13 25.10 12.22
C ARG A 50 7.02 26.12 11.93
N GLN A 51 6.68 26.34 10.66
CA GLN A 51 5.63 27.27 10.23
C GLN A 51 4.30 26.56 9.90
N LEU A 52 4.29 25.22 9.76
CA LEU A 52 3.07 24.47 9.41
C LEU A 52 1.93 24.68 10.41
N PRO A 53 2.17 24.68 11.74
CA PRO A 53 1.10 24.97 12.70
C PRO A 53 0.46 26.35 12.49
N ALA A 54 1.25 27.37 12.12
CA ALA A 54 0.74 28.71 11.85
C ALA A 54 -0.10 28.77 10.57
N ALA A 55 0.26 27.99 9.55
CA ALA A 55 -0.56 27.84 8.34
C ALA A 55 -1.87 27.10 8.68
N GLY A 56 -1.80 26.03 9.48
CA GLY A 56 -2.97 25.30 9.95
C GLY A 56 -3.96 26.13 10.76
N GLN A 57 -3.47 27.02 11.62
CA GLN A 57 -4.31 27.99 12.35
C GLN A 57 -5.07 28.94 11.43
N LEU A 58 -4.49 29.30 10.28
CA LEU A 58 -5.14 30.12 9.26
C LEU A 58 -6.19 29.31 8.50
N LEU A 59 -5.82 28.11 8.04
CA LEU A 59 -6.67 27.22 7.26
C LEU A 59 -7.88 26.72 8.05
N ALA A 60 -7.73 26.52 9.37
CA ALA A 60 -8.84 26.12 10.25
C ALA A 60 -9.94 27.19 10.37
N ARG A 61 -9.72 28.42 9.88
CA ARG A 61 -10.70 29.51 9.87
C ARG A 61 -11.48 29.63 8.56
N LEU A 62 -11.13 28.85 7.54
CA LEU A 62 -11.82 28.88 6.26
C LEU A 62 -13.24 28.33 6.39
N ASP A 63 -14.16 28.88 5.62
CA ASP A 63 -15.49 28.32 5.47
C ASP A 63 -15.42 27.07 4.57
N ARG A 64 -15.63 25.91 5.18
CA ARG A 64 -15.54 24.61 4.49
C ARG A 64 -16.63 24.45 3.43
N GLU A 65 -17.82 25.00 3.66
CA GLU A 65 -18.91 24.93 2.68
C GLU A 65 -18.60 25.81 1.46
N GLU A 66 -17.92 26.96 1.65
CA GLU A 66 -17.42 27.77 0.53
C GLU A 66 -16.30 27.04 -0.23
N VAL A 67 -15.34 26.39 0.46
CA VAL A 67 -14.28 25.62 -0.21
C VAL A 67 -14.89 24.52 -1.07
N VAL A 68 -15.82 23.73 -0.54
CA VAL A 68 -16.48 22.63 -1.27
C VAL A 68 -17.36 23.17 -2.41
N ARG A 69 -17.99 24.35 -2.26
CA ARG A 69 -18.74 25.00 -3.34
C ARG A 69 -17.86 25.39 -4.51
N HIS A 70 -16.64 25.90 -4.25
CA HIS A 70 -15.69 26.25 -5.30
C HIS A 70 -14.96 25.03 -5.87
N HIS A 71 -14.70 24.01 -5.04
CA HIS A 71 -13.88 22.84 -5.36
C HIS A 71 -14.55 21.55 -4.87
N ALA A 72 -15.55 21.07 -5.60
CA ALA A 72 -16.32 19.88 -5.24
C ALA A 72 -15.50 18.57 -5.26
N ASP A 73 -14.32 18.59 -5.87
CA ASP A 73 -13.37 17.49 -5.98
C ASP A 73 -12.42 17.38 -4.77
N VAL A 74 -12.35 18.40 -3.92
CA VAL A 74 -11.53 18.37 -2.69
C VAL A 74 -12.19 17.46 -1.65
N PRO A 75 -11.56 16.33 -1.27
CA PRO A 75 -12.17 15.41 -0.31
C PRO A 75 -12.20 16.02 1.09
N VAL A 76 -13.37 15.97 1.72
CA VAL A 76 -13.56 16.34 3.13
C VAL A 76 -13.41 15.11 4.00
N VAL A 77 -12.63 15.22 5.08
CA VAL A 77 -12.35 14.12 6.00
C VAL A 77 -12.75 14.50 7.41
N THR A 78 -13.78 13.84 7.93
CA THR A 78 -14.20 14.01 9.32
C THR A 78 -13.27 13.23 10.26
N VAL A 79 -12.61 13.93 11.19
CA VAL A 79 -11.71 13.33 12.19
C VAL A 79 -12.23 13.68 13.57
N ALA A 80 -12.57 12.66 14.35
CA ALA A 80 -12.91 12.85 15.77
C ALA A 80 -11.62 12.92 16.60
N VAL A 81 -11.55 13.86 17.53
CA VAL A 81 -10.40 14.06 18.42
C VAL A 81 -10.90 14.13 19.85
N THR A 82 -10.49 13.16 20.66
CA THR A 82 -10.80 13.08 22.08
C THR A 82 -9.53 12.79 22.88
N GLY A 83 -9.56 12.92 24.19
CA GLY A 83 -8.42 12.60 25.03
C GLY A 83 -8.63 12.84 26.51
N GLN A 84 -7.64 12.44 27.30
CA GLN A 84 -7.60 12.72 28.74
C GLN A 84 -7.46 14.22 29.03
N SER A 85 -6.76 14.93 28.14
CA SER A 85 -6.42 16.34 28.29
C SER A 85 -7.06 17.21 27.21
N THR A 86 -6.81 18.52 27.26
CA THR A 86 -7.27 19.43 26.20
C THR A 86 -6.55 19.09 24.89
N VAL A 87 -7.32 18.66 23.89
CA VAL A 87 -6.81 18.19 22.59
C VAL A 87 -6.98 19.19 21.44
N ALA A 88 -7.71 20.30 21.66
CA ALA A 88 -7.91 21.35 20.66
C ALA A 88 -6.62 21.87 19.99
N PRO A 89 -5.45 21.96 20.67
CA PRO A 89 -4.19 22.37 20.02
C PRO A 89 -3.72 21.46 18.88
N LEU A 90 -4.23 20.22 18.78
CA LEU A 90 -3.91 19.32 17.65
C LEU A 90 -4.59 19.75 16.34
N VAL A 91 -5.72 20.45 16.39
CA VAL A 91 -6.53 20.72 15.20
C VAL A 91 -5.74 21.51 14.16
N ALA A 92 -5.03 22.57 14.57
CA ALA A 92 -4.26 23.38 13.64
C ALA A 92 -3.16 22.60 12.91
N PRO A 93 -2.21 21.91 13.58
CA PRO A 93 -1.20 21.14 12.86
C PRO A 93 -1.83 20.01 12.01
N LEU A 94 -2.90 19.35 12.48
CA LEU A 94 -3.61 18.34 11.68
C LEU A 94 -4.25 18.93 10.41
N THR A 95 -4.86 20.12 10.50
CA THR A 95 -5.39 20.84 9.33
C THR A 95 -4.29 21.11 8.31
N ALA A 96 -3.10 21.53 8.76
CA ALA A 96 -1.98 21.80 7.86
C ALA A 96 -1.51 20.53 7.15
N GLU A 97 -1.35 19.43 7.88
CA GLU A 97 -0.88 18.17 7.30
C GLU A 97 -1.89 17.58 6.32
N LEU A 98 -3.18 17.54 6.67
CA LEU A 98 -4.22 17.08 5.73
C LEU A 98 -4.32 17.98 4.49
N ALA A 99 -4.22 19.31 4.64
CA ALA A 99 -4.19 20.22 3.51
C ALA A 99 -2.95 20.02 2.62
N ARG A 100 -1.80 19.62 3.18
CA ARG A 100 -0.59 19.23 2.43
C ARG A 100 -0.83 18.00 1.55
N HIS A 101 -1.78 17.14 1.94
CA HIS A 101 -2.27 16.02 1.12
C HIS A 101 -3.47 16.37 0.23
N GLY A 102 -3.89 17.64 0.20
CA GLY A 102 -5.05 18.12 -0.56
C GLY A 102 -6.38 17.63 0.02
N LEU A 103 -6.44 17.41 1.33
CA LEU A 103 -7.65 17.01 2.07
C LEU A 103 -8.13 18.18 2.92
N LEU A 104 -9.45 18.36 3.00
CA LEU A 104 -10.07 19.36 3.86
C LEU A 104 -10.50 18.70 5.18
N LEU A 105 -9.97 19.16 6.31
CA LEU A 105 -10.33 18.63 7.63
C LEU A 105 -11.71 19.10 8.09
N ASP A 106 -12.52 18.16 8.57
CA ASP A 106 -13.74 18.38 9.37
C ASP A 106 -13.51 17.85 10.80
N PRO A 107 -13.05 18.68 11.74
CA PRO A 107 -12.68 18.20 13.07
C PRO A 107 -13.89 18.13 14.01
N VAL A 108 -14.07 16.99 14.66
CA VAL A 108 -15.04 16.81 15.77
C VAL A 108 -14.25 16.69 17.07
N VAL A 109 -14.14 17.79 17.82
CA VAL A 109 -13.30 17.85 19.02
C VAL A 109 -14.15 17.69 20.28
N SER A 110 -13.82 16.69 21.09
CA SER A 110 -14.52 16.44 22.34
C SER A 110 -14.03 17.35 23.48
N PRO A 111 -14.87 17.55 24.53
CA PRO A 111 -14.45 18.24 25.74
C PRO A 111 -13.30 17.54 26.48
N TYR A 112 -12.66 18.27 27.40
CA TYR A 112 -11.62 17.73 28.28
C TYR A 112 -12.12 16.51 29.07
N GLY A 113 -11.34 15.43 29.07
CA GLY A 113 -11.56 14.24 29.91
C GLY A 113 -12.73 13.34 29.47
N SER A 114 -13.30 13.53 28.27
CA SER A 114 -14.47 12.76 27.83
C SER A 114 -14.14 11.45 27.11
N TYR A 115 -12.85 11.13 26.89
CA TYR A 115 -12.46 10.04 26.00
C TYR A 115 -13.09 8.68 26.33
N LEU A 116 -13.21 8.32 27.62
CA LEU A 116 -13.87 7.07 28.00
C LEU A 116 -15.37 7.09 27.68
N ALA A 117 -16.04 8.21 27.89
CA ALA A 117 -17.44 8.36 27.53
C ALA A 117 -17.64 8.32 26.01
N ASP A 118 -16.71 8.91 25.25
CA ASP A 118 -16.76 8.92 23.77
C ASP A 118 -16.53 7.53 23.18
N LEU A 119 -15.61 6.75 23.77
CA LEU A 119 -15.29 5.40 23.31
C LEU A 119 -16.31 4.35 23.78
N LEU A 120 -16.84 4.45 25.01
CA LEU A 120 -17.78 3.48 25.59
C LEU A 120 -19.26 3.82 25.31
N GLY A 121 -19.60 5.11 25.20
CA GLY A 121 -20.98 5.57 24.96
C GLY A 121 -21.47 5.20 23.56
N PRO A 122 -22.76 5.33 23.22
CA PRO A 122 -23.36 4.85 21.96
C PRO A 122 -22.94 5.59 20.66
N GLY A 123 -21.93 6.47 20.70
CA GLY A 123 -21.56 7.32 19.56
C GLY A 123 -22.51 8.51 19.42
N SER A 124 -22.04 9.64 18.89
CA SER A 124 -22.86 10.83 18.72
C SER A 124 -23.89 10.62 17.60
N GLY A 125 -25.10 10.18 17.95
CA GLY A 125 -26.16 9.76 17.01
C GLY A 125 -26.79 10.83 16.11
N THR A 126 -26.18 12.00 15.93
CA THR A 126 -26.75 13.10 15.11
C THR A 126 -25.77 13.77 14.14
N GLY A 127 -24.53 13.28 14.04
CA GLY A 127 -23.50 13.84 13.14
C GLY A 127 -22.95 12.83 12.13
N PRO A 128 -22.19 13.28 11.12
CA PRO A 128 -21.47 12.39 10.22
C PRO A 128 -20.52 11.49 11.01
N GLN A 129 -20.48 10.21 10.66
CA GLN A 129 -19.59 9.26 11.31
C GLN A 129 -18.13 9.62 10.98
N PRO A 130 -17.24 9.77 11.98
CA PRO A 130 -15.86 10.13 11.73
C PRO A 130 -15.17 9.03 10.92
N ARG A 131 -14.29 9.44 10.00
CA ARG A 131 -13.47 8.52 9.21
C ARG A 131 -12.40 7.85 10.06
N VAL A 132 -11.92 8.56 11.08
CA VAL A 132 -10.97 8.07 12.08
C VAL A 132 -11.23 8.79 13.41
N THR A 133 -11.03 8.09 14.52
CA THR A 133 -11.05 8.68 15.86
C THR A 133 -9.64 8.70 16.44
N LEU A 134 -9.16 9.87 16.85
CA LEU A 134 -7.91 10.07 17.56
C LEU A 134 -8.21 10.20 19.05
N CYS A 135 -7.60 9.36 19.88
CA CYS A 135 -7.75 9.39 21.32
C CYS A 135 -6.39 9.64 21.97
N LEU A 136 -6.15 10.90 22.37
CA LEU A 136 -4.88 11.32 22.93
C LEU A 136 -4.76 11.01 24.42
N LEU A 137 -3.73 10.26 24.77
CA LEU A 137 -3.38 9.87 26.13
C LEU A 137 -2.16 10.66 26.62
N ASP A 138 -2.10 10.95 27.91
CA ASP A 138 -0.97 11.62 28.54
C ASP A 138 -0.72 11.07 29.95
N ALA A 139 0.35 11.50 30.62
CA ALA A 139 0.71 10.93 31.92
C ALA A 139 -0.42 11.03 32.96
N HIS A 140 -1.31 12.02 32.84
CA HIS A 140 -2.47 12.16 33.71
C HIS A 140 -3.47 11.02 33.57
N THR A 141 -3.50 10.30 32.45
CA THR A 141 -4.32 9.10 32.25
C THR A 141 -4.07 8.07 33.35
N VAL A 142 -2.82 7.93 33.81
CA VAL A 142 -2.47 7.07 34.95
C VAL A 142 -2.51 7.85 36.26
N PHE A 143 -1.86 9.02 36.31
CA PHE A 143 -1.65 9.76 37.56
C PHE A 143 -2.91 10.42 38.14
N GLU A 144 -4.05 10.44 37.43
CA GLU A 144 -5.33 10.91 37.98
C GLU A 144 -5.85 10.03 39.12
N GLU A 145 -5.63 8.71 39.06
CA GLU A 145 -6.09 7.74 40.08
C GLU A 145 -5.03 7.44 41.15
N VAL A 146 -3.82 8.01 41.02
CA VAL A 146 -2.72 7.76 41.95
C VAL A 146 -2.91 8.60 43.23
N PRO A 147 -2.88 7.99 44.43
CA PRO A 147 -3.06 8.69 45.70
C PRO A 147 -1.92 9.67 46.01
N LEU A 148 -2.12 10.55 47.00
CA LEU A 148 -1.07 11.42 47.53
C LEU A 148 -0.94 11.24 49.05
N PRO A 149 0.28 10.97 49.58
CA PRO A 149 1.52 10.65 48.85
C PRO A 149 1.44 9.28 48.14
N TRP A 150 2.24 9.08 47.09
CA TRP A 150 2.28 7.83 46.32
C TRP A 150 3.60 7.07 46.47
N ARG A 151 3.53 5.77 46.22
CA ARG A 151 4.65 4.85 45.98
C ARG A 151 4.54 4.26 44.58
N VAL A 152 5.60 3.57 44.14
CA VAL A 152 5.64 3.00 42.78
C VAL A 152 4.56 1.93 42.59
N GLU A 153 4.23 1.19 43.65
CA GLU A 153 3.17 0.18 43.65
C GLU A 153 1.79 0.79 43.38
N ASP A 154 1.54 2.03 43.84
CA ASP A 154 0.29 2.73 43.57
C ASP A 154 0.17 3.11 42.08
N VAL A 155 1.28 3.55 41.48
CA VAL A 155 1.36 3.85 40.03
C VAL A 155 1.18 2.57 39.22
N GLU A 156 1.76 1.45 39.66
CA GLU A 156 1.59 0.14 39.02
C GLU A 156 0.13 -0.33 39.03
N ALA A 157 -0.54 -0.21 40.18
CA ALA A 157 -1.96 -0.55 40.29
C ALA A 157 -2.83 0.33 39.37
N ALA A 158 -2.59 1.64 39.37
CA ALA A 158 -3.32 2.59 38.51
C ALA A 158 -3.06 2.30 37.02
N ALA A 159 -1.81 2.06 36.61
CA ALA A 159 -1.45 1.75 35.23
C ALA A 159 -2.15 0.47 34.74
N ARG A 160 -2.14 -0.60 35.55
CA ARG A 160 -2.82 -1.86 35.24
C ARG A 160 -4.33 -1.69 35.10
N SER A 161 -4.95 -1.00 36.07
CA SER A 161 -6.38 -0.70 36.05
C SER A 161 -6.76 0.08 34.79
N ARG A 162 -5.97 1.12 34.48
CA ARG A 162 -6.24 2.00 33.35
C ARG A 162 -6.04 1.31 32.01
N LEU A 163 -4.99 0.49 31.86
CA LEU A 163 -4.78 -0.30 30.64
C LEU A 163 -5.97 -1.24 30.39
N ALA A 164 -6.46 -1.93 31.42
CA ALA A 164 -7.62 -2.81 31.30
C ALA A 164 -8.89 -2.05 30.89
N LEU A 165 -9.08 -0.83 31.40
CA LEU A 165 -10.20 0.03 31.01
C LEU A 165 -10.09 0.52 29.57
N ILE A 166 -8.89 0.95 29.14
CA ILE A 166 -8.63 1.35 27.74
C ILE A 166 -8.89 0.17 26.81
N GLY A 167 -8.42 -1.03 27.13
CA GLY A 167 -8.71 -2.23 26.33
C GLY A 167 -10.21 -2.53 26.19
N ARG A 168 -11.01 -2.30 27.24
CA ARG A 168 -12.49 -2.38 27.14
C ARG A 168 -13.06 -1.31 26.21
N ALA A 169 -12.59 -0.08 26.33
CA ALA A 169 -13.04 1.04 25.49
C ALA A 169 -12.70 0.83 24.01
N VAL A 170 -11.50 0.31 23.70
CA VAL A 170 -11.09 -0.09 22.34
C VAL A 170 -12.06 -1.12 21.79
N ARG A 171 -12.33 -2.20 22.54
CA ARG A 171 -13.28 -3.25 22.12
C ARG A 171 -14.66 -2.68 21.83
N THR A 172 -15.23 -1.91 22.76
CA THR A 172 -16.55 -1.31 22.58
C THR A 172 -16.61 -0.38 21.36
N HIS A 173 -15.56 0.40 21.11
CA HIS A 173 -15.48 1.26 19.94
C HIS A 173 -15.48 0.45 18.62
N GLN A 174 -14.71 -0.63 18.58
CA GLN A 174 -14.60 -1.50 17.41
C GLN A 174 -15.87 -2.32 17.16
N ASP A 175 -16.44 -2.93 18.20
CA ASP A 175 -17.69 -3.68 18.13
C ASP A 175 -18.86 -2.78 17.69
N GLY A 176 -18.79 -1.49 18.01
CA GLY A 176 -19.72 -0.46 17.56
C GLY A 176 -19.54 -0.03 16.10
N GLY A 177 -18.57 -0.59 15.36
CA GLY A 177 -18.33 -0.30 13.95
C GLY A 177 -17.92 1.15 13.67
N ARG A 178 -17.24 1.81 14.61
CA ARG A 178 -16.98 3.27 14.58
C ARG A 178 -15.80 3.71 13.72
N GLY A 179 -15.28 2.80 12.90
CA GLY A 179 -14.10 3.04 12.09
C GLY A 179 -12.80 2.84 12.88
N PRO A 180 -11.65 3.19 12.27
CA PRO A 180 -10.35 3.10 12.89
C PRO A 180 -10.21 4.01 14.12
N LEU A 181 -9.57 3.49 15.16
CA LEU A 181 -9.18 4.21 16.36
C LEU A 181 -7.66 4.36 16.38
N VAL A 182 -7.17 5.56 16.72
CA VAL A 182 -5.75 5.84 16.92
C VAL A 182 -5.52 6.23 18.37
N LEU A 183 -4.65 5.50 19.06
CA LEU A 183 -4.12 5.88 20.37
C LEU A 183 -2.65 6.31 20.23
N ASN A 184 -2.10 6.87 21.31
CA ASN A 184 -0.67 7.11 21.45
C ASN A 184 -0.12 6.48 22.72
N THR A 185 1.17 6.13 22.72
CA THR A 185 1.89 5.78 23.96
C THR A 185 2.06 7.02 24.84
N VAL A 186 2.30 6.81 26.12
CA VAL A 186 2.32 7.89 27.10
C VAL A 186 3.75 8.16 27.59
N PRO A 187 4.28 9.39 27.50
CA PRO A 187 5.64 9.67 27.93
C PRO A 187 5.79 9.74 29.45
N LEU A 188 6.87 9.13 29.99
CA LEU A 188 7.22 9.27 31.40
C LEU A 188 7.87 10.63 31.66
N LEU A 189 7.11 11.57 32.24
CA LEU A 189 7.63 12.91 32.52
C LEU A 189 8.69 12.89 33.64
N HIS A 190 9.80 13.60 33.40
CA HIS A 190 10.91 13.73 34.35
C HIS A 190 10.47 14.17 35.76
N ARG A 191 9.44 15.02 35.83
CA ARG A 191 8.88 15.54 37.09
C ARG A 191 8.32 14.45 38.00
N HIS A 192 7.79 13.34 37.45
CA HIS A 192 7.25 12.23 38.25
C HIS A 192 8.39 11.37 38.77
N ALA A 193 9.35 11.03 37.91
CA ALA A 193 10.54 10.29 38.32
C ALA A 193 11.37 11.03 39.39
N ARG A 194 11.46 12.37 39.31
CA ARG A 194 12.20 13.18 40.29
C ARG A 194 11.54 13.33 41.66
N GLN A 195 10.28 12.93 41.82
CA GLN A 195 9.63 12.87 43.14
C GLN A 195 10.10 11.65 43.95
N LEU A 196 10.67 10.63 43.30
CA LEU A 196 11.33 9.51 43.95
C LEU A 196 12.79 9.88 44.22
N VAL A 197 13.22 9.77 45.48
CA VAL A 197 14.56 10.22 45.89
C VAL A 197 15.66 9.24 45.48
N ASP A 198 15.41 7.94 45.55
CA ASP A 198 16.40 6.91 45.26
C ASP A 198 16.29 6.38 43.81
N LEU A 199 17.43 5.93 43.27
CA LEU A 199 17.52 5.46 41.89
C LEU A 199 16.81 4.11 41.67
N ARG A 200 16.65 3.29 42.71
CA ARG A 200 16.00 1.98 42.59
C ARG A 200 14.50 2.13 42.38
N SER A 201 13.85 3.01 43.15
CA SER A 201 12.44 3.35 42.95
C SER A 201 12.21 4.03 41.60
N ARG A 202 13.12 4.90 41.14
CA ARG A 202 13.06 5.48 39.79
C ARG A 202 13.14 4.41 38.70
N ALA A 203 14.06 3.46 38.83
CA ALA A 203 14.18 2.34 37.90
C ALA A 203 12.91 1.49 37.89
N ARG A 204 12.34 1.19 39.08
CA ARG A 204 11.07 0.45 39.19
C ARG A 204 9.91 1.19 38.53
N LEU A 205 9.79 2.50 38.73
CA LEU A 205 8.80 3.33 38.02
C LEU A 205 9.00 3.26 36.50
N GLY A 206 10.26 3.28 36.05
CA GLY A 206 10.62 3.11 34.64
C GLY A 206 10.21 1.75 34.05
N VAL A 207 10.22 0.67 34.85
CA VAL A 207 9.70 -0.64 34.44
C VAL A 207 8.18 -0.58 34.29
N VAL A 208 7.48 -0.15 35.34
CA VAL A 208 6.01 -0.04 35.36
C VAL A 208 5.50 0.78 34.17
N TRP A 209 6.15 1.90 33.87
CA TRP A 209 5.73 2.78 32.79
C TRP A 209 5.95 2.18 31.40
N ARG A 210 7.06 1.45 31.21
CA ARG A 210 7.31 0.72 29.95
C ARG A 210 6.33 -0.43 29.78
N GLU A 211 6.03 -1.18 30.84
CA GLU A 211 4.99 -2.22 30.80
C GLU A 211 3.62 -1.66 30.40
N PHE A 212 3.25 -0.47 30.90
CA PHE A 212 2.03 0.21 30.49
C PHE A 212 2.03 0.58 29.00
N ASN A 213 3.09 1.20 28.49
CA ASN A 213 3.21 1.54 27.07
C ASN A 213 3.28 0.32 26.15
N SER A 214 4.03 -0.72 26.54
CA SER A 214 4.05 -2.00 25.83
C SER A 214 2.67 -2.64 25.79
N GLY A 215 1.90 -2.54 26.89
CA GLY A 215 0.51 -2.97 26.93
C GLY A 215 -0.40 -2.20 25.96
N LEU A 216 -0.22 -0.88 25.84
CA LEU A 216 -0.95 -0.08 24.85
C LEU A 216 -0.61 -0.52 23.42
N LEU A 217 0.68 -0.71 23.11
CA LEU A 217 1.12 -1.17 21.80
C LEU A 217 0.59 -2.57 21.46
N ALA A 218 0.62 -3.49 22.43
CA ALA A 218 0.10 -4.86 22.26
C ALA A 218 -1.40 -4.90 21.97
N LEU A 219 -2.19 -3.92 22.43
CA LEU A 219 -3.61 -3.85 22.08
C LEU A 219 -3.83 -3.75 20.56
N ALA A 220 -2.91 -3.15 19.79
CA ALA A 220 -3.04 -3.06 18.34
C ALA A 220 -2.92 -4.44 17.66
N GLU A 221 -2.17 -5.37 18.25
CA GLU A 221 -2.05 -6.75 17.76
C GLU A 221 -3.36 -7.54 17.98
N GLU A 222 -4.06 -7.27 19.07
CA GLU A 222 -5.34 -7.91 19.41
C GLU A 222 -6.53 -7.32 18.63
N HIS A 223 -6.40 -6.09 18.14
CA HIS A 223 -7.50 -5.26 17.68
C HIS A 223 -7.20 -4.61 16.32
N PRO A 224 -7.50 -5.26 15.17
CA PRO A 224 -7.07 -4.79 13.84
C PRO A 224 -7.53 -3.37 13.44
N GLY A 225 -8.62 -2.87 14.02
CA GLY A 225 -9.09 -1.50 13.81
C GLY A 225 -8.41 -0.45 14.71
N LEU A 226 -7.43 -0.83 15.52
CA LEU A 226 -6.68 0.03 16.43
C LEU A 226 -5.27 0.23 15.88
N ILE A 227 -4.86 1.49 15.77
CA ILE A 227 -3.48 1.89 15.51
C ILE A 227 -2.96 2.58 16.78
N VAL A 228 -1.71 2.34 17.13
CA VAL A 228 -1.07 2.99 18.28
C VAL A 228 0.20 3.68 17.79
N VAL A 229 0.23 5.01 17.88
CA VAL A 229 1.41 5.82 17.55
C VAL A 229 2.34 5.85 18.76
N ASP A 230 3.56 5.37 18.59
CA ASP A 230 4.57 5.46 19.64
C ASP A 230 5.19 6.86 19.67
N LEU A 231 5.06 7.56 20.79
CA LEU A 231 5.64 8.89 20.98
C LEU A 231 7.10 8.86 21.39
N ASP A 232 7.63 7.72 21.84
CA ASP A 232 9.02 7.62 22.30
C ASP A 232 10.04 7.98 21.19
N PRO A 233 9.89 7.53 19.93
CA PRO A 233 10.74 7.97 18.82
C PRO A 233 10.71 9.50 18.60
N LEU A 234 9.53 10.11 18.60
CA LEU A 234 9.37 11.56 18.40
C LEU A 234 10.03 12.38 19.52
N ILE A 235 10.02 11.86 20.75
CA ILE A 235 10.66 12.47 21.91
C ILE A 235 12.17 12.28 21.86
N ALA A 236 12.65 11.13 21.36
CA ALA A 236 14.07 10.83 21.22
C ALA A 236 14.78 11.80 20.25
N GLU A 237 14.05 12.37 19.29
CA GLU A 237 14.53 13.45 18.41
C GLU A 237 14.70 14.82 19.10
N GLY A 238 14.41 14.89 20.41
CA GLY A 238 14.57 16.10 21.21
C GLY A 238 13.31 16.95 21.33
N THR A 239 12.16 16.46 20.86
CA THR A 239 10.88 17.15 21.02
C THR A 239 10.39 17.06 22.48
N PRO A 240 10.16 18.18 23.18
CA PRO A 240 9.66 18.14 24.55
C PRO A 240 8.28 17.47 24.62
N ALA A 241 8.08 16.55 25.55
CA ALA A 241 6.78 15.90 25.75
C ALA A 241 5.72 16.79 26.43
N TYR A 242 6.15 17.73 27.26
CA TYR A 242 5.28 18.51 28.14
C TYR A 242 5.80 19.93 28.33
N GLU A 243 4.92 20.92 28.16
CA GLU A 243 5.19 22.31 28.52
C GLU A 243 4.40 22.69 29.80
N PRO A 244 5.06 23.05 30.91
CA PRO A 244 4.41 23.31 32.19
C PRO A 244 3.30 24.36 32.18
N ARG A 245 3.48 25.47 31.46
CA ARG A 245 2.53 26.60 31.49
C ARG A 245 1.21 26.22 30.84
N THR A 246 1.26 25.71 29.62
CA THR A 246 0.07 25.28 28.87
C THR A 246 -0.58 24.07 29.54
N GLY A 247 0.22 23.12 30.04
CA GLY A 247 -0.28 21.94 30.72
C GLY A 247 -1.01 22.21 32.04
N LEU A 248 -0.63 23.24 32.80
CA LEU A 248 -1.30 23.58 34.06
C LEU A 248 -2.49 24.52 33.85
N TYR A 249 -2.33 25.56 33.02
CA TYR A 249 -3.34 26.61 32.86
C TYR A 249 -4.40 26.28 31.81
N ALA A 250 -4.04 25.59 30.73
CA ALA A 250 -4.95 25.23 29.65
C ALA A 250 -5.30 23.73 29.63
N LYS A 251 -4.74 22.95 30.57
CA LYS A 251 -4.87 21.49 30.63
C LYS A 251 -4.43 20.78 29.33
N ALA A 252 -3.58 21.41 28.52
CA ALA A 252 -2.97 20.83 27.33
C ALA A 252 -1.67 20.11 27.72
N ARG A 253 -1.76 18.81 28.02
CA ARG A 253 -0.67 18.02 28.65
C ARG A 253 0.33 17.40 27.67
N LEU A 254 0.17 17.63 26.37
CA LEU A 254 1.18 17.33 25.36
C LEU A 254 1.69 18.65 24.81
N ALA A 255 3.01 18.78 24.65
CA ALA A 255 3.58 20.01 24.11
C ALA A 255 3.17 20.23 22.65
N GLU A 256 3.07 21.49 22.23
CA GLU A 256 2.65 21.85 20.87
C GLU A 256 3.58 21.26 19.79
N GLY A 257 4.88 21.22 20.04
CA GLY A 257 5.85 20.59 19.12
C GLY A 257 5.59 19.10 18.94
N LEU A 258 5.31 18.37 20.02
CA LEU A 258 4.98 16.95 19.95
C LEU A 258 3.65 16.70 19.24
N LEU A 259 2.64 17.55 19.47
CA LEU A 259 1.37 17.48 18.74
C LEU A 259 1.55 17.78 17.24
N ALA A 260 2.50 18.64 16.86
CA ALA A 260 2.81 18.89 15.46
C ALA A 260 3.47 17.68 14.79
N SER A 261 4.43 17.02 15.44
CA SER A 261 5.01 15.77 14.94
C SER A 261 3.97 14.65 14.86
N TYR A 262 3.15 14.48 15.92
CA TYR A 262 2.04 13.52 15.92
C TYR A 262 1.02 13.79 14.79
N ALA A 263 0.70 15.06 14.52
CA ALA A 263 -0.19 15.43 13.43
C ALA A 263 0.36 15.04 12.05
N ARG A 264 1.68 15.04 11.89
CA ARG A 264 2.33 14.58 10.65
C ARG A 264 2.09 13.09 10.45
N ASP A 265 2.48 12.26 11.41
CA ASP A 265 2.28 10.80 11.34
C ASP A 265 0.81 10.44 11.10
N VAL A 266 -0.10 11.12 11.81
CA VAL A 266 -1.54 10.94 11.62
C VAL A 266 -2.02 11.42 10.24
N GLY A 267 -1.47 12.50 9.70
CA GLY A 267 -1.80 12.98 8.35
C GLY A 267 -1.49 11.93 7.28
N HIS A 268 -0.34 11.27 7.38
CA HIS A 268 0.05 10.15 6.52
C HIS A 268 -0.87 8.94 6.72
N LEU A 269 -1.13 8.58 7.98
CA LEU A 269 -2.04 7.50 8.34
C LEU A 269 -3.44 7.69 7.76
N VAL A 270 -4.02 8.89 7.93
CA VAL A 270 -5.35 9.24 7.38
C VAL A 270 -5.36 9.14 5.87
N THR A 271 -4.30 9.63 5.21
CA THR A 271 -4.15 9.53 3.75
C THR A 271 -4.09 8.06 3.31
N GLY A 272 -3.38 7.21 4.06
CA GLY A 272 -3.34 5.77 3.85
C GLY A 272 -4.68 5.08 4.01
N LEU A 273 -5.47 5.46 5.04
CA LEU A 273 -6.84 4.96 5.26
C LEU A 273 -7.83 5.40 4.16
N LEU A 274 -7.48 6.39 3.35
CA LEU A 274 -8.23 6.82 2.16
C LEU A 274 -7.74 6.14 0.87
N GLY A 275 -6.77 5.23 0.97
CA GLY A 275 -6.20 4.51 -0.18
C GLY A 275 -5.23 5.34 -1.02
N ARG A 276 -4.78 6.49 -0.54
CA ARG A 276 -3.91 7.43 -1.27
C ARG A 276 -2.44 7.25 -0.88
N THR A 277 -1.98 6.00 -0.84
CA THR A 277 -0.63 5.63 -0.38
C THR A 277 0.43 5.83 -1.47
N ARG A 278 1.66 6.15 -1.05
CA ARG A 278 2.81 6.08 -1.95
C ARG A 278 3.29 4.63 -2.06
N LYS A 279 3.79 4.28 -3.24
CA LYS A 279 4.11 2.89 -3.63
C LYS A 279 5.45 2.77 -4.33
N CYS A 280 5.92 3.85 -4.96
CA CYS A 280 7.14 3.84 -5.75
C CYS A 280 8.12 4.91 -5.27
N LEU A 281 9.35 4.50 -4.96
CA LEU A 281 10.49 5.36 -4.67
C LEU A 281 11.37 5.43 -5.92
N VAL A 282 11.44 6.61 -6.53
CA VAL A 282 12.29 6.86 -7.69
C VAL A 282 13.51 7.65 -7.24
N LEU A 283 14.69 7.13 -7.56
CA LEU A 283 15.97 7.64 -7.07
C LEU A 283 16.79 8.16 -8.25
N ASP A 284 17.46 9.29 -8.05
CA ASP A 284 18.68 9.59 -8.81
C ASP A 284 19.84 8.70 -8.35
N LEU A 285 20.96 8.75 -9.07
CA LEU A 285 22.17 8.00 -8.80
C LEU A 285 23.30 8.89 -8.29
N ASP A 286 23.88 9.72 -9.16
CA ASP A 286 24.99 10.60 -8.82
C ASP A 286 24.58 11.59 -7.73
N GLY A 287 25.43 11.77 -6.71
CA GLY A 287 25.13 12.61 -5.56
C GLY A 287 24.00 12.11 -4.66
N THR A 288 23.35 10.97 -4.99
CA THR A 288 22.19 10.43 -4.26
C THR A 288 22.44 9.02 -3.74
N LEU A 289 22.72 8.03 -4.59
CA LEU A 289 23.06 6.67 -4.16
C LEU A 289 24.57 6.44 -3.97
N TRP A 290 25.40 7.29 -4.56
CA TRP A 290 26.84 7.34 -4.40
C TRP A 290 27.33 8.79 -4.59
N GLY A 291 28.55 9.07 -4.13
CA GLY A 291 29.19 10.34 -4.40
C GLY A 291 29.97 10.34 -5.72
N GLY A 292 30.18 11.52 -6.29
CA GLY A 292 30.83 11.67 -7.59
C GLY A 292 29.84 11.58 -8.77
N VAL A 293 30.39 11.61 -9.98
CA VAL A 293 29.66 11.53 -11.25
C VAL A 293 30.17 10.33 -12.03
N LEU A 294 29.33 9.30 -12.20
CA LEU A 294 29.73 8.04 -12.82
C LEU A 294 30.34 8.24 -14.23
N GLY A 295 29.82 9.19 -14.99
CA GLY A 295 30.34 9.54 -16.32
C GLY A 295 31.79 10.02 -16.32
N GLU A 296 32.21 10.73 -15.27
CA GLU A 296 33.52 11.38 -15.12
C GLU A 296 34.50 10.50 -14.34
N ASP A 297 34.05 9.94 -13.22
CA ASP A 297 34.88 9.21 -12.26
C ASP A 297 35.02 7.72 -12.63
N GLY A 298 34.06 7.18 -13.40
CA GLY A 298 33.97 5.76 -13.71
C GLY A 298 33.50 4.90 -12.53
N VAL A 299 33.26 3.61 -12.78
CA VAL A 299 32.70 2.68 -11.78
C VAL A 299 33.58 2.56 -10.55
N ASP A 300 34.91 2.55 -10.70
CA ASP A 300 35.85 2.45 -9.56
C ASP A 300 36.05 3.78 -8.82
N GLY A 301 35.62 4.91 -9.40
CA GLY A 301 35.87 6.26 -8.89
C GLY A 301 34.74 6.84 -8.04
N ILE A 302 33.52 6.29 -8.13
CA ILE A 302 32.39 6.75 -7.32
C ILE A 302 32.62 6.50 -5.82
N GLU A 303 32.19 7.45 -4.98
CA GLU A 303 32.33 7.36 -3.53
C GLU A 303 31.24 6.46 -2.94
N LEU A 304 31.57 5.19 -2.71
CA LEU A 304 30.64 4.24 -2.07
C LEU A 304 31.36 3.16 -1.26
N GLY A 305 30.88 2.93 -0.03
CA GLY A 305 31.43 1.91 0.85
C GLY A 305 32.41 2.48 1.86
N SER A 306 33.71 2.22 1.71
CA SER A 306 34.72 2.67 2.68
C SER A 306 34.99 4.17 2.60
N GLY A 307 35.16 4.82 3.75
CA GLY A 307 35.48 6.25 3.85
C GLY A 307 34.29 7.08 4.34
N PHE A 308 34.57 8.26 4.90
CA PHE A 308 33.58 9.04 5.64
C PHE A 308 32.29 9.35 4.83
N ARG A 309 32.43 9.74 3.56
CA ARG A 309 31.27 10.02 2.68
C ARG A 309 30.67 8.75 2.08
N GLY A 310 31.50 7.80 1.65
CA GLY A 310 31.06 6.52 1.09
C GLY A 310 30.22 5.68 2.08
N GLU A 311 30.54 5.74 3.37
CA GLU A 311 29.78 5.05 4.42
C GLU A 311 28.37 5.64 4.59
N ALA A 312 28.23 6.95 4.42
CA ALA A 312 26.94 7.63 4.48
C ALA A 312 26.03 7.25 3.30
N PHE A 313 26.56 7.16 2.08
CA PHE A 313 25.81 6.63 0.93
C PHE A 313 25.43 5.16 1.11
N ALA A 314 26.34 4.34 1.66
CA ALA A 314 26.02 2.95 1.98
C ALA A 314 24.88 2.84 3.01
N GLU A 315 24.84 3.73 4.01
CA GLU A 315 23.72 3.79 4.96
C GLU A 315 22.41 4.21 4.28
N PHE A 316 22.45 5.18 3.37
CA PHE A 316 21.28 5.55 2.59
C PHE A 316 20.76 4.38 1.75
N GLN A 317 21.64 3.61 1.09
CA GLN A 317 21.25 2.39 0.37
C GLN A 317 20.62 1.33 1.30
N ARG A 318 21.11 1.18 2.55
CA ARG A 318 20.46 0.27 3.53
C ARG A 318 19.04 0.68 3.84
N VAL A 319 18.79 1.98 4.04
CA VAL A 319 17.44 2.50 4.27
C VAL A 319 16.53 2.27 3.06
N VAL A 320 17.02 2.55 1.85
CA VAL A 320 16.27 2.29 0.61
C VAL A 320 15.96 0.80 0.45
N ALA A 321 16.94 -0.08 0.68
CA ALA A 321 16.76 -1.52 0.61
C ALA A 321 15.75 -2.03 1.65
N GLN A 322 15.78 -1.47 2.86
CA GLN A 322 14.81 -1.79 3.91
C GLN A 322 13.38 -1.45 3.47
N LEU A 323 13.16 -0.26 2.90
CA LEU A 323 11.86 0.12 2.31
C LEU A 323 11.45 -0.83 1.17
N GLY A 324 12.39 -1.15 0.28
CA GLY A 324 12.17 -2.09 -0.83
C GLY A 324 11.74 -3.48 -0.36
N SER A 325 12.36 -4.00 0.70
CA SER A 325 12.04 -5.31 1.30
C SER A 325 10.60 -5.40 1.84
N GLN A 326 9.96 -4.25 2.05
CA GLN A 326 8.58 -4.13 2.55
C GLN A 326 7.57 -3.90 1.42
N GLY A 327 7.98 -3.99 0.15
CA GLY A 327 7.07 -3.88 -1.00
C GLY A 327 6.99 -2.49 -1.64
N VAL A 328 7.83 -1.54 -1.21
CA VAL A 328 8.04 -0.28 -1.94
C VAL A 328 8.74 -0.61 -3.26
N LEU A 329 8.17 -0.17 -4.38
CA LEU A 329 8.79 -0.34 -5.69
C LEU A 329 9.96 0.63 -5.78
N LEU A 330 11.15 0.13 -6.14
CA LEU A 330 12.31 0.96 -6.35
C LEU A 330 12.50 1.19 -7.86
N ALA A 331 12.72 2.43 -8.29
CA ALA A 331 13.08 2.73 -9.67
C ALA A 331 14.17 3.80 -9.74
N VAL A 332 14.83 3.89 -10.89
CA VAL A 332 15.87 4.89 -11.15
C VAL A 332 15.41 5.87 -12.23
N SER A 333 15.68 7.16 -12.00
CA SER A 333 15.58 8.22 -13.01
C SER A 333 16.82 9.09 -12.93
N SER A 334 17.81 8.78 -13.77
CA SER A 334 19.12 9.43 -13.73
C SER A 334 19.60 9.85 -15.11
N LYS A 335 20.40 10.94 -15.14
CA LYS A 335 21.02 11.47 -16.36
C LYS A 335 22.39 10.84 -16.56
N ASN A 336 22.40 9.62 -17.05
CA ASN A 336 23.60 8.81 -17.21
C ASN A 336 23.53 7.92 -18.45
N ASP A 337 24.67 7.32 -18.81
CA ASP A 337 24.75 6.24 -19.80
C ASP A 337 24.22 4.92 -19.19
N GLU A 338 23.29 4.27 -19.90
CA GLU A 338 22.57 3.11 -19.35
C GLU A 338 23.49 1.92 -19.09
N ASP A 339 24.42 1.63 -20.00
CA ASP A 339 25.31 0.48 -19.89
C ASP A 339 26.25 0.64 -18.69
N ARG A 340 26.80 1.84 -18.48
CA ARG A 340 27.63 2.14 -17.30
C ARG A 340 26.86 2.04 -15.99
N VAL A 341 25.61 2.51 -15.96
CA VAL A 341 24.77 2.39 -14.76
C VAL A 341 24.51 0.93 -14.44
N ARG A 342 24.17 0.11 -15.44
CA ARG A 342 23.94 -1.33 -15.24
C ARG A 342 25.22 -2.04 -14.79
N GLU A 343 26.37 -1.68 -15.36
CA GLU A 343 27.69 -2.16 -14.92
C GLU A 343 27.93 -1.83 -13.44
N ALA A 344 27.75 -0.57 -13.02
CA ALA A 344 27.91 -0.15 -11.63
C ALA A 344 26.98 -0.92 -10.67
N LEU A 345 25.69 -1.04 -11.00
CA LEU A 345 24.71 -1.75 -10.18
C LEU A 345 25.03 -3.25 -10.05
N ARG A 346 25.56 -3.88 -11.10
CA ARG A 346 25.90 -5.32 -11.11
C ARG A 346 27.23 -5.61 -10.45
N GLU A 347 28.27 -4.85 -10.80
CA GLU A 347 29.65 -5.24 -10.60
C GLU A 347 30.34 -4.51 -9.45
N HIS A 348 29.88 -3.30 -9.10
CA HIS A 348 30.55 -2.53 -8.06
C HIS A 348 30.46 -3.27 -6.70
N PRO A 349 31.59 -3.51 -6.01
CA PRO A 349 31.62 -4.37 -4.83
C PRO A 349 30.90 -3.76 -3.63
N SER A 350 30.91 -2.42 -3.49
CA SER A 350 30.25 -1.71 -2.39
C SER A 350 28.78 -1.37 -2.65
N MET A 351 28.24 -1.68 -3.84
CA MET A 351 26.81 -1.50 -4.11
C MET A 351 25.99 -2.50 -3.30
N LEU A 352 25.06 -2.00 -2.48
CA LEU A 352 24.13 -2.84 -1.75
C LEU A 352 22.89 -3.10 -2.59
N LEU A 353 22.35 -2.05 -3.21
CA LEU A 353 21.26 -2.17 -4.18
C LEU A 353 21.82 -2.70 -5.50
N ARG A 354 21.17 -3.71 -6.05
CA ARG A 354 21.51 -4.34 -7.33
C ARG A 354 20.44 -4.01 -8.36
N GLU A 355 20.75 -4.20 -9.64
CA GLU A 355 19.80 -3.92 -10.72
C GLU A 355 18.46 -4.65 -10.53
N ASP A 356 18.49 -5.91 -10.06
CA ASP A 356 17.28 -6.68 -9.80
C ASP A 356 16.42 -6.14 -8.63
N ASP A 357 16.93 -5.23 -7.80
CA ASP A 357 16.12 -4.58 -6.75
C ASP A 357 15.20 -3.51 -7.33
N PHE A 358 15.49 -3.02 -8.54
CA PHE A 358 14.70 -1.99 -9.22
C PHE A 358 13.67 -2.62 -10.16
N VAL A 359 12.44 -2.13 -10.10
CA VAL A 359 11.39 -2.50 -11.07
C VAL A 359 11.62 -1.85 -12.44
N ARG A 360 12.39 -0.76 -12.47
CA ARG A 360 12.73 -0.03 -13.68
C ARG A 360 13.97 0.83 -13.47
N VAL A 361 14.87 0.85 -14.46
CA VAL A 361 16.03 1.73 -14.49
C VAL A 361 15.95 2.60 -15.75
N ASN A 362 15.66 3.89 -15.58
CA ASN A 362 15.74 4.87 -16.66
C ASN A 362 17.01 5.70 -16.47
N ALA A 363 18.09 5.29 -17.12
CA ALA A 363 19.36 6.01 -17.20
C ALA A 363 19.55 6.55 -18.62
N ASN A 364 19.21 7.82 -18.84
CA ASN A 364 19.28 8.45 -20.15
C ASN A 364 19.30 9.99 -20.03
N TRP A 365 19.50 10.68 -21.15
CA TRP A 365 19.59 12.15 -21.18
C TRP A 365 18.25 12.89 -21.29
N SER A 366 17.12 12.17 -21.19
CA SER A 366 15.78 12.79 -21.17
C SER A 366 15.54 13.57 -19.88
N ALA A 367 14.56 14.46 -19.87
CA ALA A 367 14.21 15.19 -18.66
C ALA A 367 13.61 14.24 -17.61
N LYS A 368 13.97 14.41 -16.33
CA LYS A 368 13.57 13.46 -15.27
C LYS A 368 12.06 13.38 -15.07
N HIS A 369 11.33 14.46 -15.34
CA HIS A 369 9.86 14.46 -15.29
C HIS A 369 9.24 13.63 -16.42
N ASP A 370 9.86 13.52 -17.60
CA ASP A 370 9.40 12.61 -18.66
C ASP A 370 9.72 11.15 -18.31
N ASN A 371 10.91 10.89 -17.75
CA ASN A 371 11.25 9.56 -17.24
C ASN A 371 10.27 9.11 -16.14
N LEU A 372 9.85 10.00 -15.24
CA LEU A 372 8.85 9.69 -14.21
C LEU A 372 7.48 9.34 -14.81
N ARG A 373 7.08 9.99 -15.92
CA ARG A 373 5.84 9.63 -16.65
C ARG A 373 5.96 8.26 -17.31
N ASP A 374 7.08 7.97 -17.97
CA ASP A 374 7.35 6.65 -18.56
C ASP A 374 7.31 5.54 -17.50
N ILE A 375 7.97 5.74 -16.36
CA ILE A 375 7.93 4.77 -15.24
C ILE A 375 6.48 4.57 -14.76
N ALA A 376 5.71 5.65 -14.56
CA ALA A 376 4.31 5.55 -14.15
C ALA A 376 3.44 4.78 -15.15
N GLU A 377 3.61 5.04 -16.44
CA GLU A 377 2.88 4.37 -17.52
C GLU A 377 3.22 2.88 -17.59
N ARG A 378 4.51 2.52 -17.59
CA ARG A 378 4.97 1.12 -17.65
C ARG A 378 4.55 0.32 -16.42
N LEU A 379 4.55 0.94 -15.24
CA LEU A 379 4.06 0.30 -14.02
C LEU A 379 2.52 0.35 -13.93
N GLY A 380 1.81 1.14 -14.74
CA GLY A 380 0.36 1.29 -14.65
C GLY A 380 -0.12 1.81 -13.29
N ILE A 381 0.67 2.67 -12.64
CA ILE A 381 0.32 3.31 -11.36
C ILE A 381 0.37 4.83 -11.48
N GLY A 382 -0.51 5.52 -10.75
CA GLY A 382 -0.61 6.98 -10.80
C GLY A 382 0.63 7.68 -10.23
N LEU A 383 0.96 8.86 -10.77
CA LEU A 383 2.06 9.72 -10.32
C LEU A 383 1.91 10.16 -8.85
N ASP A 384 0.69 10.21 -8.34
CA ASP A 384 0.39 10.46 -6.92
C ASP A 384 0.79 9.29 -6.01
N SER A 385 1.26 8.17 -6.56
CA SER A 385 1.87 7.05 -5.81
C SER A 385 3.40 7.17 -5.72
N PHE A 386 4.03 8.21 -6.28
CA PHE A 386 5.48 8.32 -6.38
C PHE A 386 6.08 9.25 -5.33
N VAL A 387 7.27 8.88 -4.87
CA VAL A 387 8.24 9.73 -4.17
C VAL A 387 9.50 9.79 -5.01
N PHE A 388 10.00 10.99 -5.31
CA PHE A 388 11.21 11.22 -6.09
C PHE A 388 12.30 11.81 -5.21
N VAL A 389 13.50 11.23 -5.25
CA VAL A 389 14.67 11.68 -4.48
C VAL A 389 15.79 12.05 -5.43
N ASP A 390 16.35 13.25 -5.23
CA ASP A 390 17.38 13.84 -6.07
C ASP A 390 18.12 14.94 -5.28
N ASP A 391 19.42 15.10 -5.51
CA ASP A 391 20.24 16.15 -4.88
C ASP A 391 20.12 17.50 -5.63
N SER A 392 19.87 17.44 -6.93
CA SER A 392 19.81 18.57 -7.85
C SER A 392 18.63 19.48 -7.57
N THR A 393 18.95 20.74 -7.28
CA THR A 393 17.96 21.80 -7.02
C THR A 393 17.05 22.02 -8.22
N PHE A 394 17.63 21.90 -9.42
CA PHE A 394 16.98 22.17 -10.69
C PHE A 394 15.99 21.05 -11.04
N GLU A 395 16.43 19.79 -10.97
CA GLU A 395 15.57 18.65 -11.27
C GLU A 395 14.41 18.53 -10.26
N CYS A 396 14.70 18.70 -8.97
CA CYS A 396 13.68 18.77 -7.92
C CYS A 396 12.66 19.89 -8.17
N GLY A 397 13.11 21.08 -8.59
CA GLY A 397 12.24 22.21 -8.89
C GLY A 397 11.34 21.93 -10.09
N LEU A 398 11.92 21.41 -11.16
CA LEU A 398 11.21 21.08 -12.39
C LEU A 398 10.17 19.98 -12.19
N VAL A 399 10.48 18.92 -11.43
CA VAL A 399 9.51 17.87 -11.08
C VAL A 399 8.36 18.41 -10.25
N ARG A 400 8.62 19.29 -9.26
CA ARG A 400 7.54 19.91 -8.47
C ARG A 400 6.60 20.78 -9.31
N GLU A 401 7.12 21.46 -10.33
CA GLU A 401 6.34 22.30 -11.23
C GLU A 401 5.54 21.46 -12.24
N GLN A 402 6.20 20.51 -12.90
CA GLN A 402 5.62 19.74 -14.00
C GLN A 402 4.75 18.56 -13.51
N LEU A 403 5.04 18.02 -12.33
CA LEU A 403 4.40 16.84 -11.74
C LEU A 403 4.06 17.08 -10.25
N PRO A 404 3.19 18.05 -9.92
CA PRO A 404 2.86 18.42 -8.53
C PRO A 404 2.22 17.29 -7.70
N GLN A 405 1.83 16.18 -8.33
CA GLN A 405 1.31 15.00 -7.68
C GLN A 405 2.40 14.18 -6.97
N ILE A 406 3.64 14.22 -7.49
CA ILE A 406 4.80 13.49 -6.96
C ILE A 406 5.30 14.17 -5.68
N ALA A 407 5.57 13.39 -4.64
CA ALA A 407 6.29 13.88 -3.47
C ALA A 407 7.78 13.98 -3.82
N VAL A 408 8.39 15.16 -3.64
CA VAL A 408 9.80 15.38 -3.98
C VAL A 408 10.61 15.59 -2.72
N VAL A 409 11.47 14.63 -2.39
CA VAL A 409 12.45 14.70 -1.31
C VAL A 409 13.76 15.17 -1.91
N ARG A 410 14.17 16.38 -1.56
CA ARG A 410 15.48 16.86 -1.97
C ARG A 410 16.51 16.44 -0.93
N VAL A 411 17.51 15.69 -1.36
CA VAL A 411 18.73 15.47 -0.58
C VAL A 411 19.74 16.58 -0.89
N ASP A 412 20.71 16.81 -0.01
CA ASP A 412 21.73 17.85 -0.20
C ASP A 412 23.13 17.24 -0.32
N GLU A 413 24.17 18.07 -0.35
CA GLU A 413 25.56 17.60 -0.52
C GLU A 413 26.09 16.82 0.71
N GLU A 414 25.35 16.75 1.81
CA GLU A 414 25.70 16.00 3.01
C GLU A 414 24.99 14.63 3.03
N PRO A 415 25.64 13.56 2.53
CA PRO A 415 25.05 12.23 2.44
C PRO A 415 24.60 11.66 3.78
N ALA A 416 25.20 12.08 4.89
CA ALA A 416 24.80 11.62 6.21
C ALA A 416 23.36 12.04 6.59
N LEU A 417 22.81 13.06 5.93
CA LEU A 417 21.44 13.55 6.16
C LEU A 417 20.41 12.92 5.21
N HIS A 418 20.83 12.19 4.18
CA HIS A 418 19.90 11.59 3.21
C HIS A 418 18.90 10.62 3.84
N PRO A 419 19.29 9.70 4.75
CA PRO A 419 18.34 8.83 5.43
C PRO A 419 17.26 9.60 6.19
N ALA A 420 17.67 10.61 6.96
CA ALA A 420 16.75 11.45 7.72
C ALA A 420 15.81 12.23 6.80
N ALA A 421 16.32 12.77 5.69
CA ALA A 421 15.51 13.50 4.71
C ALA A 421 14.44 12.61 4.05
N LEU A 422 14.77 11.36 3.71
CA LEU A 422 13.82 10.41 3.12
C LEU A 422 12.74 9.98 4.12
N LEU A 423 13.12 9.74 5.37
CA LEU A 423 12.23 9.20 6.41
C LEU A 423 11.38 10.26 7.12
N ALA A 424 11.76 11.54 7.08
CA ALA A 424 11.14 12.63 7.85
C ALA A 424 9.62 12.81 7.67
N ASP A 425 9.08 12.36 6.54
CA ASP A 425 7.68 12.49 6.17
C ASP A 425 6.93 11.14 6.17
N GLY A 426 7.54 9.99 6.48
CA GLY A 426 6.78 8.72 6.51
C GLY A 426 5.98 8.42 5.24
N TRP A 427 6.50 8.78 4.05
CA TRP A 427 5.73 8.76 2.79
C TRP A 427 5.16 7.38 2.43
N PHE A 428 5.76 6.31 2.94
CA PHE A 428 5.39 4.92 2.70
C PHE A 428 4.67 4.27 3.89
N ASP A 429 4.24 5.05 4.88
CA ASP A 429 3.55 4.54 6.05
C ASP A 429 2.21 3.90 5.67
N LEU A 430 1.97 2.72 6.24
CA LEU A 430 0.75 1.94 6.05
C LEU A 430 0.20 1.55 7.43
N PRO A 431 -1.13 1.54 7.61
CA PRO A 431 -1.73 1.02 8.84
C PRO A 431 -1.38 -0.44 9.08
N VAL A 432 -1.36 -1.25 8.01
CA VAL A 432 -1.03 -2.68 8.03
C VAL A 432 -0.31 -3.02 6.74
N LEU A 433 0.77 -3.80 6.84
CA LEU A 433 1.48 -4.36 5.71
C LEU A 433 1.01 -5.80 5.45
N THR A 434 0.55 -6.08 4.23
CA THR A 434 0.06 -7.42 3.85
C THR A 434 1.12 -8.23 3.11
N ASP A 435 0.95 -9.55 3.02
CA ASP A 435 1.84 -10.40 2.22
C ASP A 435 1.76 -10.06 0.72
N GLU A 436 0.58 -9.65 0.24
CA GLU A 436 0.41 -9.16 -1.14
C GLU A 436 1.26 -7.91 -1.41
N ASP A 437 1.44 -7.04 -0.41
CA ASP A 437 2.31 -5.87 -0.52
C ASP A 437 3.78 -6.25 -0.61
N ARG A 438 4.23 -7.21 0.21
CA ARG A 438 5.62 -7.71 0.18
C ARG A 438 5.98 -8.35 -1.16
N GLU A 439 5.05 -9.07 -1.76
CA GLU A 439 5.25 -9.72 -3.07
C GLU A 439 5.12 -8.75 -4.26
N ARG A 440 4.67 -7.52 -4.02
CA ARG A 440 4.36 -6.53 -5.08
C ARG A 440 5.53 -6.31 -6.02
N ALA A 441 6.72 -6.01 -5.48
CA ALA A 441 7.91 -5.75 -6.29
C ALA A 441 8.27 -6.92 -7.22
N GLY A 442 8.10 -8.17 -6.77
CA GLY A 442 8.32 -9.36 -7.59
C GLY A 442 7.36 -9.44 -8.78
N ARG A 443 6.07 -9.17 -8.55
CA ARG A 443 5.05 -9.16 -9.62
C ARG A 443 5.33 -8.10 -10.68
N TYR A 444 5.71 -6.90 -10.26
CA TYR A 444 6.05 -5.81 -11.18
C TYR A 444 7.30 -6.11 -12.01
N ARG A 445 8.36 -6.65 -11.41
CA ARG A 445 9.56 -7.10 -12.16
C ARG A 445 9.22 -8.18 -13.18
N THR A 446 8.37 -9.11 -12.80
CA THR A 446 7.92 -10.20 -13.68
C THR A 446 7.16 -9.66 -14.89
N GLU A 447 6.26 -8.69 -14.66
CA GLU A 447 5.48 -8.08 -15.74
C GLU A 447 6.35 -7.17 -16.63
N ALA A 448 7.30 -6.43 -16.06
CA ALA A 448 8.25 -5.63 -16.82
C ALA A 448 9.10 -6.51 -17.76
N LYS A 449 9.66 -7.63 -17.25
CA LYS A 449 10.39 -8.61 -18.06
C LYS A 449 9.53 -9.21 -19.17
N ARG A 450 8.22 -9.42 -18.89
CA ARG A 450 7.25 -9.90 -19.89
C ARG A 450 7.00 -8.85 -20.98
N GLN A 451 6.87 -7.58 -20.61
CA GLN A 451 6.67 -6.49 -21.56
C GLN A 451 7.89 -6.27 -22.44
N GLU A 452 9.08 -6.24 -21.86
CA GLU A 452 10.36 -6.12 -22.61
C GLU A 452 10.49 -7.29 -23.60
N PHE A 453 10.25 -8.52 -23.15
CA PHE A 453 10.26 -9.68 -24.03
C PHE A 453 9.26 -9.56 -25.20
N ARG A 454 8.08 -8.96 -24.96
CA ARG A 454 7.09 -8.70 -26.03
C ARG A 454 7.58 -7.62 -27.02
N GLU A 455 8.25 -6.58 -26.53
CA GLU A 455 8.79 -5.49 -27.34
C GLU A 455 9.98 -5.98 -28.21
N ASP A 456 10.79 -6.92 -27.68
CA ASP A 456 11.95 -7.49 -28.38
C ASP A 456 11.59 -8.57 -29.41
N THR A 457 10.39 -9.15 -29.34
CA THR A 457 9.93 -10.18 -30.28
C THR A 457 9.34 -9.58 -31.55
N GLY A 458 9.87 -9.95 -32.72
CA GLY A 458 9.47 -9.41 -34.02
C GLY A 458 8.08 -9.83 -34.53
N SER A 459 7.49 -10.90 -33.97
CA SER A 459 6.12 -11.33 -34.27
C SER A 459 5.40 -11.88 -33.04
N TYR A 460 4.07 -11.91 -33.08
CA TYR A 460 3.25 -12.47 -32.01
C TYR A 460 3.49 -13.98 -31.80
N GLN A 461 3.83 -14.72 -32.86
CA GLN A 461 4.12 -16.15 -32.74
C GLN A 461 5.46 -16.39 -32.04
N ASP A 462 6.50 -15.61 -32.35
CA ASP A 462 7.80 -15.71 -31.68
C ASP A 462 7.68 -15.41 -30.18
N TYR A 463 6.80 -14.48 -29.82
CA TYR A 463 6.43 -14.20 -28.44
C TYR A 463 5.79 -15.42 -27.75
N LEU A 464 4.81 -16.06 -28.38
CA LEU A 464 4.15 -17.25 -27.82
C LEU A 464 5.12 -18.43 -27.66
N ASP A 465 5.96 -18.67 -28.66
CA ASP A 465 6.97 -19.74 -28.66
C ASP A 465 7.99 -19.54 -27.53
N GLY A 466 8.48 -18.31 -27.35
CA GLY A 466 9.49 -17.99 -26.35
C GLY A 466 8.96 -17.81 -24.93
N LEU A 467 7.64 -17.77 -24.71
CA LEU A 467 7.04 -17.77 -23.36
C LEU A 467 7.26 -19.10 -22.62
N GLY A 468 7.37 -20.22 -23.35
CA GLY A 468 7.51 -21.56 -22.76
C GLY A 468 6.34 -21.89 -21.83
N ILE A 469 5.11 -21.69 -22.32
CA ILE A 469 3.90 -21.88 -21.51
C ILE A 469 3.69 -23.37 -21.24
N GLU A 470 3.45 -23.70 -19.97
CA GLU A 470 3.12 -25.05 -19.55
C GLU A 470 1.73 -25.06 -18.90
N VAL A 471 0.87 -25.96 -19.35
CA VAL A 471 -0.52 -26.10 -18.92
C VAL A 471 -0.68 -27.46 -18.28
N THR A 472 -1.31 -27.52 -17.11
CA THR A 472 -1.67 -28.78 -16.45
C THR A 472 -3.18 -28.89 -16.33
N VAL A 473 -3.74 -30.02 -16.78
CA VAL A 473 -5.16 -30.37 -16.68
C VAL A 473 -5.29 -31.65 -15.87
N ARG A 474 -5.99 -31.57 -14.72
CA ARG A 474 -6.17 -32.70 -13.80
C ARG A 474 -7.44 -32.55 -12.93
N PRO A 475 -7.93 -33.60 -12.25
CA PRO A 475 -8.93 -33.46 -11.20
C PRO A 475 -8.51 -32.47 -10.09
N PRO A 476 -9.46 -31.75 -9.47
CA PRO A 476 -9.17 -30.84 -8.37
C PRO A 476 -8.75 -31.58 -7.10
N GLU A 477 -7.82 -31.00 -6.35
CA GLU A 477 -7.62 -31.39 -4.96
C GLU A 477 -8.74 -30.82 -4.07
N PRO A 478 -9.06 -31.42 -2.91
CA PRO A 478 -10.12 -30.91 -2.03
C PRO A 478 -9.97 -29.43 -1.64
N ALA A 479 -8.73 -28.95 -1.50
CA ALA A 479 -8.41 -27.56 -1.19
C ALA A 479 -8.71 -26.59 -2.36
N GLU A 480 -8.74 -27.08 -3.59
CA GLU A 480 -8.92 -26.26 -4.80
C GLU A 480 -10.39 -26.00 -5.14
N LEU A 481 -11.33 -26.76 -4.58
CA LEU A 481 -12.77 -26.62 -4.86
C LEU A 481 -13.31 -25.21 -4.51
N SER A 482 -12.78 -24.59 -3.46
CA SER A 482 -13.13 -23.20 -3.13
C SER A 482 -12.70 -22.22 -4.24
N ARG A 483 -11.57 -22.50 -4.90
CA ARG A 483 -11.06 -21.66 -5.98
C ARG A 483 -11.83 -21.89 -7.27
N VAL A 484 -12.24 -23.13 -7.55
CA VAL A 484 -13.15 -23.46 -8.66
C VAL A 484 -14.46 -22.70 -8.54
N SER A 485 -15.09 -22.70 -7.36
CA SER A 485 -16.30 -21.91 -7.12
C SER A 485 -16.07 -20.40 -7.32
N GLN A 486 -14.94 -19.84 -6.86
CA GLN A 486 -14.64 -18.44 -7.13
C GLN A 486 -14.52 -18.13 -8.63
N LEU A 487 -13.96 -19.05 -9.43
CA LEU A 487 -13.87 -18.87 -10.88
C LEU A 487 -15.23 -18.88 -11.55
N THR A 488 -16.11 -19.84 -11.21
CA THR A 488 -17.47 -19.89 -11.77
C THR A 488 -18.28 -18.65 -11.40
N LEU A 489 -18.06 -18.07 -10.21
CA LEU A 489 -18.78 -16.88 -9.75
C LEU A 489 -18.26 -15.57 -10.37
N ARG A 490 -16.94 -15.42 -10.56
CA ARG A 490 -16.33 -14.14 -10.96
C ARG A 490 -16.03 -14.02 -12.45
N THR A 491 -15.90 -15.13 -13.17
CA THR A 491 -15.48 -15.14 -14.58
C THR A 491 -16.67 -14.99 -15.52
N ASN A 492 -16.54 -14.09 -16.48
CA ASN A 492 -17.66 -13.72 -17.36
C ASN A 492 -17.34 -13.76 -18.86
N GLN A 493 -16.07 -13.68 -19.24
CA GLN A 493 -15.67 -13.57 -20.65
C GLN A 493 -15.57 -14.95 -21.30
N PHE A 494 -14.66 -15.82 -20.83
CA PHE A 494 -14.61 -17.21 -21.24
C PHE A 494 -15.35 -18.06 -20.21
N HIS A 495 -16.67 -18.08 -20.35
CA HIS A 495 -17.57 -18.92 -19.58
C HIS A 495 -18.63 -19.42 -20.57
N LEU A 496 -18.41 -20.61 -21.13
CA LEU A 496 -19.13 -21.04 -22.33
C LEU A 496 -20.59 -21.42 -22.03
N ALA A 497 -20.87 -21.99 -20.87
CA ALA A 497 -22.23 -22.22 -20.38
C ALA A 497 -22.36 -21.67 -18.95
N PRO A 498 -22.64 -20.36 -18.77
CA PRO A 498 -22.50 -19.69 -17.48
C PRO A 498 -23.36 -20.30 -16.38
N GLU A 499 -22.73 -21.11 -15.52
CA GLU A 499 -23.31 -21.67 -14.30
C GLU A 499 -22.54 -21.15 -13.08
N ARG A 500 -23.27 -20.59 -12.11
CA ARG A 500 -22.71 -19.90 -10.94
C ARG A 500 -22.71 -20.83 -9.75
N LEU A 501 -21.74 -21.73 -9.72
CA LEU A 501 -21.65 -22.78 -8.71
C LEU A 501 -20.95 -22.30 -7.43
N GLN A 502 -21.68 -22.27 -6.33
CA GLN A 502 -21.16 -22.14 -4.97
C GLN A 502 -20.38 -23.40 -4.57
N LEU A 503 -19.55 -23.28 -3.54
CA LEU A 503 -18.70 -24.38 -3.07
C LEU A 503 -19.47 -25.70 -2.79
N PRO A 504 -20.66 -25.70 -2.16
CA PRO A 504 -21.43 -26.94 -1.99
C PRO A 504 -21.83 -27.59 -3.32
N GLU A 505 -22.20 -26.79 -4.32
CA GLU A 505 -22.63 -27.26 -5.64
C GLU A 505 -21.46 -27.83 -6.44
N VAL A 506 -20.27 -27.20 -6.34
CA VAL A 506 -19.03 -27.73 -6.94
C VAL A 506 -18.64 -29.07 -6.30
N ARG A 507 -18.79 -29.22 -4.98
CA ARG A 507 -18.53 -30.48 -4.27
C ARG A 507 -19.48 -31.58 -4.71
N GLU A 508 -20.79 -31.29 -4.70
CA GLU A 508 -21.80 -32.23 -5.15
C GLU A 508 -21.57 -32.68 -6.59
N TRP A 509 -21.15 -31.76 -7.47
CA TRP A 509 -20.78 -32.10 -8.85
C TRP A 509 -19.61 -33.08 -8.90
N ALA A 510 -18.56 -32.83 -8.15
CA ALA A 510 -17.34 -33.64 -8.16
C ALA A 510 -17.52 -35.03 -7.52
N GLU A 511 -18.48 -35.19 -6.61
CA GLU A 511 -18.75 -36.47 -5.92
C GLU A 511 -19.65 -37.43 -6.71
N ARG A 512 -20.29 -36.96 -7.78
CA ARG A 512 -21.21 -37.79 -8.58
C ARG A 512 -20.44 -38.74 -9.52
N PRO A 513 -20.79 -40.04 -9.58
CA PRO A 513 -20.06 -41.02 -10.40
C PRO A 513 -20.13 -40.75 -11.92
N ASP A 514 -21.20 -40.09 -12.37
CA ASP A 514 -21.44 -39.73 -13.76
C ASP A 514 -20.85 -38.37 -14.13
N ARG A 515 -20.12 -37.71 -13.23
CA ARG A 515 -19.62 -36.34 -13.39
C ARG A 515 -18.15 -36.24 -13.02
N GLY A 516 -17.51 -35.20 -13.55
CA GLY A 516 -16.13 -34.87 -13.25
C GLY A 516 -15.90 -33.37 -13.29
N VAL A 517 -14.89 -32.93 -12.55
CA VAL A 517 -14.35 -31.57 -12.63
C VAL A 517 -12.87 -31.69 -12.96
N LEU A 518 -12.40 -30.90 -13.91
CA LEU A 518 -10.98 -30.74 -14.19
C LEU A 518 -10.59 -29.31 -13.89
N VAL A 519 -9.44 -29.12 -13.25
CA VAL A 519 -8.83 -27.82 -13.04
C VAL A 519 -7.73 -27.58 -14.07
N VAL A 520 -7.64 -26.34 -14.52
CA VAL A 520 -6.59 -25.88 -15.43
C VAL A 520 -5.64 -25.01 -14.65
N ARG A 521 -4.36 -25.40 -14.64
CA ARG A 521 -3.25 -24.58 -14.13
C ARG A 521 -2.33 -24.19 -15.28
N ALA A 522 -1.76 -23.00 -15.21
CA ALA A 522 -0.84 -22.52 -16.24
C ALA A 522 0.38 -21.85 -15.59
N ARG A 523 1.56 -22.06 -16.16
CA ARG A 523 2.79 -21.32 -15.85
C ARG A 523 3.50 -20.94 -17.13
N ASP A 524 4.35 -19.92 -17.08
CA ASP A 524 5.27 -19.57 -18.15
C ASP A 524 6.65 -19.26 -17.57
N ARG A 525 7.62 -18.89 -18.42
CA ARG A 525 8.98 -18.57 -17.98
C ARG A 525 9.08 -17.43 -16.97
N PHE A 526 8.03 -16.61 -16.84
CA PHE A 526 7.98 -15.46 -15.95
C PHE A 526 7.30 -15.81 -14.62
N GLY A 527 6.42 -16.82 -14.56
CA GLY A 527 5.87 -17.28 -13.28
C GLY A 527 4.68 -18.24 -13.38
N ASP A 528 4.17 -18.66 -12.21
CA ASP A 528 2.98 -19.50 -12.08
C ASP A 528 1.70 -18.64 -12.05
N HIS A 529 0.74 -18.92 -12.94
CA HIS A 529 -0.58 -18.27 -12.96
C HIS A 529 -1.59 -18.96 -12.05
N GLY A 530 -1.19 -20.05 -11.39
CA GLY A 530 -2.00 -20.86 -10.50
C GLY A 530 -3.18 -21.52 -11.20
N LEU A 531 -4.26 -21.73 -10.45
CA LEU A 531 -5.52 -22.25 -10.99
C LEU A 531 -6.23 -21.15 -11.79
N VAL A 532 -6.29 -21.35 -13.11
CA VAL A 532 -6.79 -20.39 -14.09
C VAL A 532 -8.10 -20.79 -14.74
N GLY A 533 -8.52 -22.06 -14.63
CA GLY A 533 -9.78 -22.52 -15.22
C GLY A 533 -10.34 -23.79 -14.61
N ALA A 534 -11.55 -24.13 -15.03
CA ALA A 534 -12.20 -25.39 -14.71
C ALA A 534 -13.07 -25.88 -15.88
N VAL A 535 -13.15 -27.20 -16.06
CA VAL A 535 -14.02 -27.89 -17.02
C VAL A 535 -14.93 -28.84 -16.24
N PHE A 536 -16.23 -28.71 -16.43
CA PHE A 536 -17.25 -29.56 -15.82
C PHE A 536 -17.73 -30.57 -16.85
N LEU A 537 -17.54 -31.83 -16.50
CA LEU A 537 -17.82 -32.97 -17.36
C LEU A 537 -18.97 -33.79 -16.79
N ARG A 538 -19.73 -34.42 -17.69
CA ARG A 538 -20.72 -35.44 -17.38
C ARG A 538 -20.65 -36.55 -18.42
N ARG A 539 -20.79 -37.81 -18.02
CA ARG A 539 -20.69 -38.96 -18.91
C ARG A 539 -22.02 -39.69 -18.95
N ASP A 540 -22.48 -40.04 -20.15
CA ASP A 540 -23.58 -40.99 -20.33
C ASP A 540 -23.07 -42.29 -20.99
N ALA A 541 -23.99 -43.14 -21.45
CA ALA A 541 -23.65 -44.44 -22.02
C ALA A 541 -22.88 -44.34 -23.34
N GLU A 542 -22.98 -43.22 -24.07
CA GLU A 542 -22.42 -43.07 -25.42
C GLU A 542 -21.39 -41.94 -25.52
N ASP A 543 -21.62 -40.79 -24.87
CA ASP A 543 -20.87 -39.55 -25.11
C ASP A 543 -20.33 -38.91 -23.81
N LEU A 544 -19.28 -38.10 -23.95
CA LEU A 544 -18.79 -37.19 -22.91
C LEU A 544 -19.38 -35.80 -23.11
N HIS A 545 -20.00 -35.23 -22.08
CA HIS A 545 -20.58 -33.90 -22.09
C HIS A 545 -19.65 -32.91 -21.39
N ILE A 546 -19.35 -31.79 -22.06
CA ILE A 546 -18.72 -30.60 -21.51
C ILE A 546 -19.85 -29.64 -21.15
N ASP A 547 -20.35 -29.80 -19.92
CA ASP A 547 -21.50 -29.05 -19.42
C ASP A 547 -21.13 -27.59 -19.11
N ASN A 548 -19.90 -27.34 -18.66
CA ASN A 548 -19.40 -25.98 -18.45
C ASN A 548 -17.87 -25.90 -18.64
N TYR A 549 -17.40 -24.78 -19.17
CA TYR A 549 -15.98 -24.50 -19.36
C TYR A 549 -15.68 -23.03 -19.06
N VAL A 550 -14.83 -22.79 -18.07
CA VAL A 550 -14.48 -21.46 -17.56
C VAL A 550 -12.97 -21.25 -17.50
N LEU A 551 -12.50 -20.11 -18.02
CA LEU A 551 -11.09 -19.69 -17.98
C LEU A 551 -10.96 -18.21 -17.59
N SER A 552 -9.98 -17.92 -16.74
CA SER A 552 -9.64 -16.58 -16.27
C SER A 552 -9.05 -15.72 -17.39
N CYS A 553 -9.35 -14.41 -17.38
CA CYS A 553 -8.91 -13.45 -18.39
C CYS A 553 -7.39 -13.20 -18.46
N ARG A 554 -6.63 -13.58 -17.43
CA ARG A 554 -5.17 -13.38 -17.39
C ARG A 554 -4.37 -14.34 -18.28
N VAL A 555 -5.03 -15.34 -18.87
CA VAL A 555 -4.40 -16.36 -19.72
C VAL A 555 -4.96 -16.43 -21.14
N PHE A 556 -5.83 -15.49 -21.54
CA PHE A 556 -6.46 -15.49 -22.86
C PHE A 556 -5.50 -15.29 -24.03
N SER A 557 -5.94 -15.77 -25.19
CA SER A 557 -5.31 -15.56 -26.49
C SER A 557 -3.89 -16.15 -26.57
N ARG A 558 -3.59 -17.10 -25.69
CA ARG A 558 -2.33 -17.86 -25.65
C ARG A 558 -2.53 -19.31 -26.08
N GLY A 559 -3.75 -19.69 -26.51
CA GLY A 559 -4.08 -21.05 -26.96
C GLY A 559 -4.31 -22.05 -25.83
N ILE A 560 -4.35 -21.61 -24.57
CA ILE A 560 -4.59 -22.46 -23.38
C ILE A 560 -5.99 -23.07 -23.47
N GLU A 561 -6.96 -22.27 -23.92
CA GLU A 561 -8.34 -22.67 -24.17
C GLU A 561 -8.43 -23.87 -25.12
N SER A 562 -7.68 -23.80 -26.23
CA SER A 562 -7.58 -24.83 -27.26
C SER A 562 -6.86 -26.08 -26.75
N ALA A 563 -5.73 -25.91 -26.05
CA ALA A 563 -4.96 -27.03 -25.49
C ALA A 563 -5.79 -27.85 -24.50
N CYS A 564 -6.53 -27.19 -23.60
CA CYS A 564 -7.38 -27.90 -22.64
C CYS A 564 -8.55 -28.61 -23.32
N LEU A 565 -9.15 -28.01 -24.35
CA LEU A 565 -10.21 -28.68 -25.12
C LEU A 565 -9.67 -29.93 -25.85
N ALA A 566 -8.50 -29.83 -26.49
CA ALA A 566 -7.82 -30.96 -27.12
C ALA A 566 -7.59 -32.10 -26.10
N ALA A 567 -7.08 -31.77 -24.91
CA ALA A 567 -6.87 -32.72 -23.82
C ALA A 567 -8.15 -33.48 -23.44
N VAL A 568 -9.28 -32.75 -23.30
CA VAL A 568 -10.58 -33.32 -22.94
C VAL A 568 -11.11 -34.23 -24.04
N LEU A 569 -10.96 -33.84 -25.31
CA LEU A 569 -11.39 -34.65 -26.46
C LEU A 569 -10.53 -35.92 -26.60
N GLU A 570 -9.22 -35.82 -26.42
CA GLU A 570 -8.31 -36.97 -26.42
C GLU A 570 -8.67 -37.95 -25.30
N HIS A 571 -8.96 -37.44 -24.09
CA HIS A 571 -9.44 -38.26 -22.99
C HIS A 571 -10.80 -38.92 -23.29
N ALA A 572 -11.74 -38.21 -23.92
CA ALA A 572 -13.03 -38.76 -24.35
C ALA A 572 -12.84 -39.93 -25.34
N ALA A 573 -11.96 -39.76 -26.31
CA ALA A 573 -11.64 -40.79 -27.30
C ALA A 573 -10.96 -42.02 -26.66
N ALA A 574 -9.97 -41.79 -25.79
CA ALA A 574 -9.24 -42.85 -25.09
C ALA A 574 -10.14 -43.67 -24.15
N SER A 575 -11.16 -43.03 -23.56
CA SER A 575 -12.14 -43.67 -22.68
C SER A 575 -13.30 -44.34 -23.43
N GLY A 576 -13.25 -44.41 -24.77
CA GLY A 576 -14.19 -45.13 -25.61
C GLY A 576 -15.53 -44.42 -25.87
N ALA A 577 -15.60 -43.10 -25.69
CA ALA A 577 -16.81 -42.34 -26.04
C ALA A 577 -17.03 -42.33 -27.57
N ASN A 578 -18.30 -42.37 -28.00
CA ASN A 578 -18.71 -42.25 -29.39
C ASN A 578 -18.62 -40.81 -29.92
N GLY A 579 -18.57 -39.83 -29.01
CA GLY A 579 -18.51 -38.42 -29.31
C GLY A 579 -18.34 -37.57 -28.05
N ALA A 580 -18.12 -36.27 -28.25
CA ALA A 580 -18.18 -35.28 -27.19
C ALA A 580 -19.28 -34.25 -27.50
N LEU A 581 -20.11 -33.96 -26.53
CA LEU A 581 -21.14 -32.92 -26.58
C LEU A 581 -20.66 -31.73 -25.77
N ALA A 582 -20.85 -30.51 -26.25
CA ALA A 582 -20.45 -29.31 -25.54
C ALA A 582 -21.57 -28.29 -25.53
N HIS A 583 -21.77 -27.67 -24.35
CA HIS A 583 -22.81 -26.68 -24.15
C HIS A 583 -22.25 -25.26 -24.28
N HIS A 584 -22.96 -24.43 -25.03
CA HIS A 584 -22.71 -22.99 -25.08
C HIS A 584 -24.02 -22.23 -24.87
N ARG A 585 -24.08 -21.43 -23.80
CA ARG A 585 -25.17 -20.51 -23.52
C ARG A 585 -24.69 -19.09 -23.85
N PRO A 586 -25.11 -18.51 -24.99
CA PRO A 586 -24.64 -17.20 -25.43
C PRO A 586 -25.03 -16.09 -24.46
N THR A 587 -24.11 -15.17 -24.22
CA THR A 587 -24.32 -13.94 -23.46
C THR A 587 -23.58 -12.79 -24.15
N PRO A 588 -23.93 -11.52 -23.86
CA PRO A 588 -23.14 -10.39 -24.36
C PRO A 588 -21.67 -10.43 -23.95
N ARG A 589 -21.35 -11.10 -22.83
CA ARG A 589 -19.99 -11.13 -22.27
C ARG A 589 -19.10 -12.24 -22.85
N ASN A 590 -19.67 -13.35 -23.31
CA ASN A 590 -18.92 -14.45 -23.95
C ASN A 590 -19.02 -14.46 -25.48
N ALA A 591 -19.62 -13.42 -26.09
CA ALA A 591 -19.82 -13.31 -27.53
C ALA A 591 -18.52 -13.45 -28.36
N ALA A 592 -17.38 -13.02 -27.80
CA ALA A 592 -16.07 -13.17 -28.43
C ALA A 592 -15.64 -14.63 -28.65
N PHE A 593 -16.26 -15.59 -27.95
CA PHE A 593 -15.95 -17.01 -28.01
C PHE A 593 -17.10 -17.84 -28.59
N ALA A 594 -18.07 -17.21 -29.27
CA ALA A 594 -19.23 -17.89 -29.81
C ALA A 594 -18.89 -18.93 -30.89
N SER A 595 -17.79 -18.74 -31.63
CA SER A 595 -17.29 -19.69 -32.62
C SER A 595 -16.36 -20.76 -32.03
N PHE A 596 -15.98 -20.66 -30.75
CA PHE A 596 -14.90 -21.46 -30.18
C PHE A 596 -15.05 -22.96 -30.44
N TYR A 597 -16.22 -23.55 -30.20
CA TYR A 597 -16.43 -24.98 -30.47
C TYR A 597 -16.39 -25.32 -31.97
N ILE A 598 -16.92 -24.45 -32.84
CA ILE A 598 -16.90 -24.64 -34.29
C ILE A 598 -15.46 -24.63 -34.80
N ASP A 599 -14.65 -23.71 -34.30
CA ASP A 599 -13.23 -23.57 -34.65
C ASP A 599 -12.40 -24.81 -34.23
N HIS A 600 -12.94 -25.63 -33.33
CA HIS A 600 -12.35 -26.89 -32.86
C HIS A 600 -13.11 -28.13 -33.36
N GLY A 601 -13.79 -28.02 -34.51
CA GLY A 601 -14.36 -29.18 -35.22
C GLY A 601 -15.71 -29.67 -34.71
N PHE A 602 -16.36 -28.95 -33.80
CA PHE A 602 -17.72 -29.29 -33.40
C PHE A 602 -18.76 -28.80 -34.41
N VAL A 603 -19.86 -29.56 -34.53
CA VAL A 603 -21.02 -29.21 -35.35
C VAL A 603 -22.23 -28.98 -34.45
N PRO A 604 -23.02 -27.89 -34.64
CA PRO A 604 -24.23 -27.67 -33.86
C PRO A 604 -25.28 -28.76 -34.14
N THR A 605 -25.83 -29.36 -33.09
CA THR A 605 -26.84 -30.43 -33.18
C THR A 605 -28.23 -29.99 -32.75
N GLY A 606 -28.36 -28.80 -32.14
CA GLY A 606 -29.63 -28.24 -31.69
C GLY A 606 -29.48 -27.41 -30.42
N VAL A 607 -30.57 -27.29 -29.67
CA VAL A 607 -30.61 -26.66 -28.34
C VAL A 607 -30.80 -27.71 -27.25
N ALA A 608 -30.37 -27.40 -26.03
CA ALA A 608 -30.52 -28.31 -24.90
C ALA A 608 -32.03 -28.51 -24.57
N PRO A 609 -32.47 -29.74 -24.25
CA PRO A 609 -33.88 -30.02 -23.95
C PRO A 609 -34.42 -29.21 -22.77
N ASP A 610 -33.59 -29.00 -21.75
CA ASP A 610 -33.95 -28.33 -20.50
C ASP A 610 -33.68 -26.82 -20.52
N ASP A 611 -32.98 -26.33 -21.55
CA ASP A 611 -32.64 -24.92 -21.71
C ASP A 611 -32.56 -24.54 -23.20
N PRO A 612 -33.63 -23.97 -23.78
CA PRO A 612 -33.66 -23.60 -25.19
C PRO A 612 -32.71 -22.46 -25.55
N THR A 613 -32.07 -21.82 -24.55
CA THR A 613 -31.03 -20.79 -24.78
C THR A 613 -29.62 -21.37 -24.89
N THR A 614 -29.44 -22.65 -24.55
CA THR A 614 -28.16 -23.35 -24.65
C THR A 614 -28.08 -24.11 -25.96
N VAL A 615 -27.07 -23.80 -26.79
CA VAL A 615 -26.77 -24.54 -28.02
C VAL A 615 -25.87 -25.72 -27.69
N VAL A 616 -26.20 -26.88 -28.24
CA VAL A 616 -25.44 -28.12 -28.10
C VAL A 616 -24.63 -28.37 -29.36
N PHE A 617 -23.35 -28.63 -29.17
CA PHE A 617 -22.37 -28.91 -30.21
C PHE A 617 -21.88 -30.34 -30.06
N ARG A 618 -21.68 -31.07 -31.17
CA ARG A 618 -21.13 -32.43 -31.18
C ARG A 618 -19.80 -32.50 -31.93
N HIS A 619 -18.81 -33.16 -31.33
CA HIS A 619 -17.54 -33.54 -31.93
C HIS A 619 -17.48 -35.06 -32.12
N ALA A 620 -17.06 -35.52 -33.30
CA ALA A 620 -17.03 -36.95 -33.65
C ALA A 620 -15.77 -37.70 -33.16
N LEU A 621 -14.83 -37.00 -32.52
CA LEU A 621 -13.58 -37.53 -31.96
C LEU A 621 -12.61 -38.16 -32.97
N ARG A 622 -12.81 -37.93 -34.28
CA ARG A 622 -11.93 -38.47 -35.35
C ARG A 622 -10.80 -37.53 -35.73
N ASP A 623 -11.10 -36.23 -35.82
CA ASP A 623 -10.17 -35.19 -36.26
C ASP A 623 -9.99 -34.15 -35.14
N ILE A 624 -9.34 -34.56 -34.04
CA ILE A 624 -9.10 -33.67 -32.90
C ILE A 624 -7.95 -32.71 -33.27
N THR A 625 -8.23 -31.41 -33.24
CA THR A 625 -7.21 -30.38 -33.41
C THR A 625 -6.16 -30.51 -32.30
N PRO A 626 -4.86 -30.67 -32.63
CA PRO A 626 -3.83 -30.82 -31.61
C PRO A 626 -3.66 -29.53 -30.79
N ALA A 627 -3.15 -29.68 -29.57
CA ALA A 627 -2.75 -28.53 -28.78
C ALA A 627 -1.73 -27.65 -29.54
N PRO A 628 -1.81 -26.32 -29.43
CA PRO A 628 -0.85 -25.41 -30.07
C PRO A 628 0.60 -25.77 -29.72
N ALA A 629 1.48 -25.80 -30.73
CA ALA A 629 2.84 -26.30 -30.61
C ALA A 629 3.73 -25.52 -29.61
N HIS A 630 3.38 -24.27 -29.33
CA HIS A 630 4.08 -23.41 -28.38
C HIS A 630 3.73 -23.70 -26.91
N LEU A 631 2.81 -24.63 -26.66
CA LEU A 631 2.37 -25.03 -25.32
C LEU A 631 2.90 -26.42 -24.96
N ARG A 632 3.36 -26.59 -23.72
CA ARG A 632 3.56 -27.91 -23.12
C ARG A 632 2.35 -28.28 -22.28
N LEU A 633 1.63 -29.30 -22.71
CA LEU A 633 0.43 -29.78 -22.02
C LEU A 633 0.78 -31.01 -21.17
N HIS A 634 0.43 -30.95 -19.89
CA HIS A 634 0.51 -32.05 -18.94
C HIS A 634 -0.91 -32.46 -18.54
N THR A 635 -1.25 -33.73 -18.72
CA THR A 635 -2.57 -34.26 -18.37
C THR A 635 -2.43 -35.37 -17.33
N ALA A 636 -3.33 -35.37 -16.36
CA ALA A 636 -3.48 -36.45 -15.41
C ALA A 636 -4.98 -36.65 -15.21
N PHE A 637 -5.59 -37.48 -16.05
CA PHE A 637 -6.99 -37.90 -15.89
C PHE A 637 -7.02 -39.16 -15.03
N GLU A 638 -8.03 -39.31 -14.16
CA GLU A 638 -8.23 -40.56 -13.44
C GLU A 638 -8.63 -41.67 -14.43
N GLU A 639 -7.96 -42.82 -14.33
CA GLU A 639 -8.39 -44.06 -14.98
C GLU A 639 -9.60 -44.58 -14.20
N ASN A 640 -10.78 -44.61 -14.84
CA ASN A 640 -11.96 -45.29 -14.30
C ASN A 640 -11.90 -46.79 -14.61
#